data_AF-A0A086QXQ2-F1
#
_entry.id   AF-A0A086QXQ2-F1
#
_cell.length_a   1.000
_cell.length_b   1.000
_cell.length_c   1.000
_cell.angle_alpha   90.00
_cell.angle_beta   90.00
_cell.angle_gamma   90.00
#
_symmetry.space_group_name_H-M   'P 1'
#
loop_
_entity.id
_entity.type
_entity.pdbx_description
1 polymer ?
#
loop_
_entity_poly.entity_id
_entity_poly.type
_entity_poly.pdbx_seq_one_letter_code
_entity_poly.pdbx_strand_id
1 'polypeptide(L)'
;VFDLELDSLEIEMVQKETIHPRKSYKMNSSCADILLFAAYKWQISKPSLLADGKDVMDGTTTSKYWLDIQLRWGDFDSHDIERYCRSKFLDYTTDNMSIYPSPTGVLLGVDLAYNLHSGFGNWFPGLKPLMQRAMNKIMKSNPALYVLRERIRKGLQLYSSEPTEPYLTSQNYGELFSNQTIWFVDDTNVYRVTIHKTFEGNLTTKPVNGAIFIFNPRTGQLFLKIIHTSVWAGQKRLTQLAKWKTAEEVAALIRSLPVEEQPKQLIATRKGMLDPLEVHLLDFPNIVIKGSELNLPFQAIMKVEKFGDMILKATQPEMVLFNMYDDWLKSISSYTAFSRLLLLLRAMHVNTERTKIILRPNKTTVTQSHHIWPSLTDEEWIHVEVALKDLILADYGKKNNVNVASLTQSEIRDIILGMEISPPSLQRQQIAEIEAQTKDVSQVTATTTRTVNAHGDEIIVSTQSPHEQQVFSSKTDWRIRAISAASLHLRTHHIYVNSDDIKESGYTYVLPKNLLKKFICVSDLRTQIAAYLYGVSPPDNEQVKEVRAMVFVPQVGSHQSVSLPQALPEHTYLADLEPIGWIHTQPNENPQLSPQDVTAHAKILNENKAWDAASTVIITCSFTPGSCSLTAYKLTPQGYQWGKSNKDTGPNPQGYLPTHYEKVQMLLSDVFVGFFMVPEGGLWNYNFMGVKHSPSMRYNLVLGTPKEFYHEQHRPSHYLQFTQMETATETAGADREDLFA
;
A
#
# COMPACT_ATOMS: atom_id res chain seq x y z
N VAL A 1 -14.35 11.95 -40.72
CA VAL A 1 -14.67 11.38 -42.05
C VAL A 1 -14.87 12.51 -43.04
N PHE A 2 -15.87 13.37 -42.85
CA PHE A 2 -16.07 14.53 -43.73
C PHE A 2 -14.88 15.49 -43.81
N ASP A 3 -14.17 15.73 -42.70
CA ASP A 3 -12.95 16.57 -42.72
C ASP A 3 -11.82 16.03 -43.61
N LEU A 4 -11.83 14.73 -43.95
CA LEU A 4 -10.84 14.12 -44.84
C LEU A 4 -11.25 14.19 -46.32
N GLU A 5 -12.49 14.58 -46.59
CA GLU A 5 -13.12 14.56 -47.93
C GLU A 5 -13.64 15.96 -48.30
N LEU A 6 -13.00 17.02 -47.77
CA LEU A 6 -13.41 18.41 -48.03
C LEU A 6 -13.29 18.75 -49.52
N ASP A 7 -12.13 18.47 -50.11
CA ASP A 7 -11.84 18.79 -51.52
C ASP A 7 -12.66 17.92 -52.49
N SER A 8 -12.80 16.62 -52.18
CA SER A 8 -13.46 15.66 -53.07
C SER A 8 -14.98 15.86 -53.15
N LEU A 9 -15.58 16.41 -52.10
CA LEU A 9 -17.01 16.69 -52.00
C LEU A 9 -17.35 18.18 -52.09
N GLU A 10 -16.36 19.05 -52.36
CA GLU A 10 -16.54 20.51 -52.45
C GLU A 10 -17.17 21.10 -51.16
N ILE A 11 -16.74 20.63 -49.99
CA ILE A 11 -17.18 21.12 -48.68
C ILE A 11 -16.25 22.25 -48.23
N GLU A 12 -16.82 23.41 -47.94
CA GLU A 12 -16.11 24.56 -47.35
C GLU A 12 -15.82 24.31 -45.86
N MET A 13 -16.84 23.86 -45.13
CA MET A 13 -16.76 23.69 -43.69
C MET A 13 -17.66 22.54 -43.22
N VAL A 14 -17.13 21.75 -42.29
CA VAL A 14 -17.88 20.74 -41.53
C VAL A 14 -18.04 21.28 -40.11
N GLN A 15 -19.29 21.47 -39.68
CA GLN A 15 -19.61 21.93 -38.34
C GLN A 15 -20.35 20.84 -37.59
N LYS A 16 -19.78 20.39 -36.46
CA LYS A 16 -20.52 19.60 -35.47
C LYS A 16 -21.37 20.55 -34.63
N GLU A 17 -22.68 20.33 -34.62
CA GLU A 17 -23.61 21.19 -33.90
C GLU A 17 -23.51 21.01 -32.38
N THR A 18 -23.95 22.03 -31.63
CA THR A 18 -24.08 21.92 -30.18
C THR A 18 -25.32 21.10 -29.84
N ILE A 19 -25.11 19.81 -29.58
CA ILE A 19 -26.19 18.85 -29.38
C ILE A 19 -26.75 18.95 -27.95
N HIS A 20 -28.07 19.02 -27.82
CA HIS A 20 -28.73 18.97 -26.52
C HIS A 20 -28.43 17.62 -25.81
N PRO A 21 -28.07 17.59 -24.50
CA PRO A 21 -27.60 16.38 -23.81
C PRO A 21 -28.56 15.16 -23.85
N ARG A 22 -29.84 15.42 -24.12
CA ARG A 22 -30.91 14.40 -24.16
C ARG A 22 -31.42 14.07 -25.56
N LYS A 23 -30.82 14.67 -26.61
CA LYS A 23 -31.29 14.49 -28.00
C LYS A 23 -31.28 13.02 -28.42
N SER A 24 -30.23 12.28 -28.04
CA SER A 24 -30.00 10.89 -28.46
C SER A 24 -31.11 9.90 -28.11
N TYR A 25 -31.95 10.21 -27.11
CA TYR A 25 -33.10 9.40 -26.70
C TYR A 25 -34.44 10.14 -26.79
N LYS A 26 -34.48 11.30 -27.47
CA LYS A 26 -35.70 12.06 -27.72
C LYS A 26 -36.33 11.59 -29.04
N MET A 27 -37.37 10.76 -28.94
CA MET A 27 -37.97 10.05 -30.08
C MET A 27 -39.12 10.80 -30.78
N ASN A 28 -39.48 11.98 -30.30
CA ASN A 28 -40.61 12.78 -30.80
C ASN A 28 -40.20 13.98 -31.66
N SER A 29 -38.96 14.45 -31.56
CA SER A 29 -38.46 15.59 -32.32
C SER A 29 -36.93 15.54 -32.37
N SER A 30 -36.31 16.10 -33.39
CA SER A 30 -34.86 16.12 -33.54
C SER A 30 -34.32 17.46 -34.06
N CYS A 31 -32.99 17.57 -34.16
CA CYS A 31 -32.24 18.68 -34.73
C CYS A 31 -31.02 18.13 -35.49
N ALA A 32 -30.32 18.94 -36.28
CA ALA A 32 -29.09 18.49 -36.95
C ALA A 32 -27.98 18.15 -35.93
N ASP A 33 -27.17 17.11 -36.22
CA ASP A 33 -25.93 16.80 -35.48
C ASP A 33 -24.70 17.38 -36.18
N ILE A 34 -24.69 17.33 -37.51
CA ILE A 34 -23.60 17.81 -38.35
C ILE A 34 -24.20 18.67 -39.44
N LEU A 35 -23.57 19.80 -39.72
CA LEU A 35 -23.91 20.71 -40.80
C LEU A 35 -22.71 20.84 -41.75
N LEU A 36 -22.96 20.66 -43.03
CA LEU A 36 -21.99 20.84 -44.10
C LEU A 36 -22.31 22.12 -44.88
N PHE A 37 -21.28 22.90 -45.18
CA PHE A 37 -21.36 24.09 -46.02
C PHE A 37 -20.67 23.79 -47.35
N ALA A 38 -21.35 24.05 -48.47
CA ALA A 38 -20.79 23.85 -49.80
C ALA A 38 -19.88 25.02 -50.18
N ALA A 39 -18.73 24.75 -50.81
CA ALA A 39 -17.85 25.78 -51.36
C ALA A 39 -18.52 26.60 -52.47
N TYR A 40 -19.50 26.01 -53.17
CA TYR A 40 -20.33 26.71 -54.15
C TYR A 40 -21.80 26.32 -54.02
N LYS A 41 -22.24 25.26 -54.71
CA LYS A 41 -23.61 24.73 -54.67
C LYS A 41 -23.62 23.25 -55.02
N TRP A 42 -24.27 22.44 -54.21
CA TRP A 42 -24.54 21.04 -54.55
C TRP A 42 -25.85 20.89 -55.29
N GLN A 43 -25.86 20.11 -56.37
CA GLN A 43 -27.09 19.56 -56.93
C GLN A 43 -27.58 18.41 -56.05
N ILE A 44 -28.86 18.45 -55.69
CA ILE A 44 -29.45 17.54 -54.71
C ILE A 44 -30.50 16.66 -55.38
N SER A 45 -30.49 15.37 -55.02
CA SER A 45 -31.50 14.40 -55.43
C SER A 45 -32.80 14.55 -54.65
N LYS A 46 -33.88 13.95 -55.17
CA LYS A 46 -35.02 13.59 -54.33
C LYS A 46 -34.59 12.71 -53.15
N PRO A 47 -35.31 12.75 -52.01
CA PRO A 47 -35.04 11.85 -50.91
C PRO A 47 -35.12 10.38 -51.33
N SER A 48 -34.05 9.62 -51.12
CA SER A 48 -33.94 8.19 -51.45
C SER A 48 -33.22 7.43 -50.34
N LEU A 49 -33.30 6.10 -50.37
CA LEU A 49 -32.61 5.26 -49.39
C LEU A 49 -31.10 5.24 -49.65
N LEU A 50 -30.33 4.97 -48.59
CA LEU A 50 -28.87 4.80 -48.67
C LEU A 50 -28.46 3.66 -49.62
N ALA A 51 -29.29 2.61 -49.73
CA ALA A 51 -29.02 1.45 -50.59
C ALA A 51 -29.47 1.64 -52.06
N ASP A 52 -30.23 2.69 -52.37
CA ASP A 52 -30.73 2.92 -53.72
C ASP A 52 -29.58 3.30 -54.67
N GLY A 53 -29.46 2.56 -55.78
CA GLY A 53 -28.37 2.73 -56.76
C GLY A 53 -28.61 3.77 -57.86
N LYS A 54 -29.82 4.33 -57.95
CA LYS A 54 -30.16 5.37 -58.95
C LYS A 54 -30.77 6.59 -58.26
N ASP A 55 -30.00 7.68 -58.24
CA ASP A 55 -30.49 8.98 -57.76
C ASP A 55 -30.92 9.85 -58.94
N VAL A 56 -32.13 10.38 -58.86
CA VAL A 56 -32.64 11.36 -59.82
C VAL A 56 -32.40 12.75 -59.24
N MET A 57 -31.55 13.51 -59.92
CA MET A 57 -31.26 14.91 -59.59
C MET A 57 -32.35 15.79 -60.18
N ASP A 58 -33.05 16.54 -59.33
CA ASP A 58 -34.21 17.37 -59.70
C ASP A 58 -33.83 18.80 -60.11
N GLY A 59 -32.53 19.10 -60.22
CA GLY A 59 -32.04 20.45 -60.48
C GLY A 59 -32.14 21.41 -59.27
N THR A 60 -32.60 20.93 -58.12
CA THR A 60 -32.59 21.70 -56.85
C THR A 60 -31.15 21.81 -56.35
N THR A 61 -30.73 23.03 -55.99
CA THR A 61 -29.39 23.29 -55.45
C THR A 61 -29.42 23.76 -54.01
N THR A 62 -28.45 23.34 -53.19
CA THR A 62 -28.28 23.81 -51.81
C THR A 62 -26.84 24.22 -51.52
N SER A 63 -26.65 25.10 -50.55
CA SER A 63 -25.34 25.44 -49.96
C SER A 63 -25.16 24.92 -48.54
N LYS A 64 -26.24 24.43 -47.91
CA LYS A 64 -26.21 23.85 -46.56
C LYS A 64 -26.82 22.46 -46.59
N TYR A 65 -26.21 21.53 -45.87
CA TYR A 65 -26.65 20.15 -45.82
C TYR A 65 -26.48 19.59 -44.41
N TRP A 66 -27.56 19.09 -43.81
CA TRP A 66 -27.51 18.54 -42.45
C TRP A 66 -27.48 17.01 -42.42
N LEU A 67 -26.93 16.48 -41.34
CA LEU A 67 -27.02 15.08 -40.96
C LEU A 67 -27.62 14.95 -39.57
N ASP A 68 -28.53 14.00 -39.42
CA ASP A 68 -29.16 13.63 -38.16
C ASP A 68 -28.97 12.13 -37.91
N ILE A 69 -28.40 11.76 -36.77
CA ILE A 69 -28.09 10.38 -36.40
C ILE A 69 -29.08 9.94 -35.31
N GLN A 70 -29.95 9.01 -35.66
CA GLN A 70 -30.97 8.44 -34.78
C GLN A 70 -30.54 7.07 -34.30
N LEU A 71 -30.62 6.88 -32.98
CA LEU A 71 -30.43 5.58 -32.35
C LEU A 71 -31.80 4.96 -32.07
N ARG A 72 -31.90 3.64 -32.26
CA ARG A 72 -33.12 2.88 -32.01
C ARG A 72 -32.77 1.57 -31.31
N TRP A 73 -33.68 1.10 -30.47
CA TRP A 73 -33.67 -0.26 -29.97
C TRP A 73 -34.91 -0.99 -30.51
N GLY A 74 -34.74 -1.83 -31.53
CA GLY A 74 -35.83 -2.56 -32.14
C GLY A 74 -36.34 -3.74 -31.32
N ASP A 75 -37.52 -4.21 -31.71
CA ASP A 75 -38.14 -5.45 -31.22
C ASP A 75 -38.47 -6.38 -32.39
N PHE A 76 -39.03 -7.55 -32.07
CA PHE A 76 -39.34 -8.57 -33.07
C PHE A 76 -40.31 -8.05 -34.15
N ASP A 77 -41.33 -7.28 -33.74
CA ASP A 77 -42.38 -6.78 -34.63
C ASP A 77 -41.93 -5.58 -35.47
N SER A 78 -40.97 -4.81 -34.96
CA SER A 78 -40.46 -3.59 -35.58
C SER A 78 -38.93 -3.56 -35.47
N HIS A 79 -38.25 -3.98 -36.54
CA HIS A 79 -36.79 -3.90 -36.68
C HIS A 79 -36.32 -3.48 -38.08
N ASP A 80 -37.26 -3.13 -38.97
CA ASP A 80 -36.95 -2.57 -40.29
C ASP A 80 -36.45 -1.12 -40.15
N ILE A 81 -35.12 -0.97 -40.20
CA ILE A 81 -34.44 0.31 -40.05
C ILE A 81 -34.65 1.24 -41.24
N GLU A 82 -34.90 0.72 -42.45
CA GLU A 82 -35.11 1.54 -43.65
C GLU A 82 -36.46 2.26 -43.57
N ARG A 83 -37.51 1.51 -43.23
CA ARG A 83 -38.84 2.05 -42.99
C ARG A 83 -38.83 3.07 -41.86
N TYR A 84 -38.09 2.79 -40.78
CA TYR A 84 -37.94 3.72 -39.66
C TYR A 84 -37.28 5.03 -40.09
N CYS A 85 -36.14 4.98 -40.78
CA CYS A 85 -35.43 6.18 -41.24
C CYS A 85 -36.31 7.04 -42.14
N ARG A 86 -37.02 6.41 -43.09
CA ARG A 86 -37.93 7.10 -43.99
C ARG A 86 -39.08 7.77 -43.24
N SER A 87 -39.75 7.04 -42.34
CA SER A 87 -40.85 7.60 -41.54
C SER A 87 -40.37 8.79 -40.74
N LYS A 88 -39.27 8.65 -39.98
CA LYS A 88 -38.76 9.72 -39.12
C LYS A 88 -38.25 10.92 -39.89
N PHE A 89 -37.62 10.71 -41.05
CA PHE A 89 -37.21 11.81 -41.91
C PHE A 89 -38.42 12.62 -42.36
N LEU A 90 -39.48 11.97 -42.84
CA LEU A 90 -40.70 12.64 -43.28
C LEU A 90 -41.43 13.32 -42.11
N ASP A 91 -41.53 12.65 -40.97
CA ASP A 91 -42.16 13.20 -39.76
C ASP A 91 -41.40 14.46 -39.29
N TYR A 92 -40.08 14.39 -39.12
CA TYR A 92 -39.29 15.50 -38.57
C TYR A 92 -39.07 16.66 -39.55
N THR A 93 -39.09 16.41 -40.86
CA THR A 93 -38.95 17.50 -41.84
C THR A 93 -40.27 18.22 -42.14
N THR A 94 -41.41 17.60 -41.82
CA THR A 94 -42.74 18.21 -42.00
C THR A 94 -43.31 18.80 -40.70
N ASP A 95 -42.88 18.30 -39.54
CA ASP A 95 -43.30 18.79 -38.23
C ASP A 95 -42.57 20.09 -37.83
N ASN A 96 -43.31 21.04 -37.26
CA ASN A 96 -42.79 22.33 -36.81
C ASN A 96 -42.04 22.25 -35.47
N MET A 97 -42.10 21.13 -34.75
CA MET A 97 -41.33 20.96 -33.51
C MET A 97 -39.85 20.66 -33.75
N SER A 98 -39.51 20.07 -34.91
CA SER A 98 -38.13 19.77 -35.29
C SER A 98 -37.59 20.88 -36.18
N ILE A 99 -36.39 21.37 -35.88
CA ILE A 99 -35.80 22.50 -36.60
C ILE A 99 -34.49 22.03 -37.23
N TYR A 100 -34.44 22.10 -38.56
CA TYR A 100 -33.23 21.84 -39.35
C TYR A 100 -32.74 23.12 -40.05
N PRO A 101 -31.42 23.33 -40.17
CA PRO A 101 -30.88 24.57 -40.76
C PRO A 101 -31.12 24.74 -42.27
N SER A 102 -31.50 23.68 -42.97
CA SER A 102 -31.81 23.66 -44.40
C SER A 102 -32.87 22.60 -44.69
N PRO A 103 -33.63 22.70 -45.81
CA PRO A 103 -34.58 21.67 -46.21
C PRO A 103 -33.91 20.38 -46.71
N THR A 104 -32.63 20.45 -47.06
CA THR A 104 -31.84 19.33 -47.60
C THR A 104 -30.94 18.72 -46.53
N GLY A 105 -31.02 17.39 -46.37
CA GLY A 105 -30.16 16.63 -45.47
C GLY A 105 -30.47 15.14 -45.49
N VAL A 106 -29.84 14.38 -44.59
CA VAL A 106 -30.05 12.95 -44.41
C VAL A 106 -30.24 12.58 -42.96
N LEU A 107 -31.20 11.69 -42.71
CA LEU A 107 -31.35 11.01 -41.44
C LEU A 107 -30.76 9.60 -41.54
N LEU A 108 -29.82 9.29 -40.66
CA LEU A 108 -29.17 7.99 -40.52
C LEU A 108 -29.71 7.30 -39.28
N GLY A 109 -30.17 6.06 -39.41
CA GLY A 109 -30.67 5.27 -38.30
C GLY A 109 -29.73 4.10 -37.99
N VAL A 110 -29.51 3.84 -36.70
CA VAL A 110 -28.81 2.65 -36.22
C VAL A 110 -29.72 1.90 -35.24
N ASP A 111 -30.06 0.65 -35.57
CA ASP A 111 -30.72 -0.26 -34.64
C ASP A 111 -29.68 -0.98 -33.79
N LEU A 112 -29.64 -0.63 -32.51
CA LEU A 112 -28.70 -1.13 -31.52
C LEU A 112 -28.97 -2.59 -31.11
N ALA A 113 -30.22 -3.05 -31.21
CA ALA A 113 -30.59 -4.42 -30.85
C ALA A 113 -30.21 -5.40 -31.98
N TYR A 114 -30.52 -5.04 -33.22
CA TYR A 114 -30.30 -5.89 -34.39
C TYR A 114 -28.98 -5.61 -35.12
N ASN A 115 -28.20 -4.60 -34.70
CA ASN A 115 -26.97 -4.15 -35.37
C ASN A 115 -27.19 -3.78 -36.85
N LEU A 116 -28.37 -3.24 -37.18
CA LEU A 116 -28.72 -2.79 -38.53
C LEU A 116 -28.53 -1.28 -38.65
N HIS A 117 -28.26 -0.79 -39.86
CA HIS A 117 -28.21 0.64 -40.14
C HIS A 117 -28.77 0.94 -41.53
N SER A 118 -29.36 2.12 -41.69
CA SER A 118 -29.75 2.65 -43.00
C SER A 118 -29.80 4.18 -42.94
N GLY A 119 -30.12 4.80 -44.05
CA GLY A 119 -30.31 6.24 -44.15
C GLY A 119 -31.37 6.58 -45.17
N PHE A 120 -32.10 7.67 -44.91
CA PHE A 120 -33.06 8.22 -45.86
C PHE A 120 -32.93 9.74 -45.88
N GLY A 121 -32.89 10.30 -47.08
CA GLY A 121 -32.77 11.74 -47.26
C GLY A 121 -32.25 12.10 -48.64
N ASN A 122 -31.89 13.37 -48.77
CA ASN A 122 -31.35 13.96 -49.99
C ASN A 122 -29.90 13.53 -50.22
N TRP A 123 -29.44 13.44 -51.47
CA TRP A 123 -28.05 13.09 -51.77
C TRP A 123 -27.45 14.05 -52.78
N PHE A 124 -26.22 14.51 -52.52
CA PHE A 124 -25.39 15.18 -53.53
C PHE A 124 -24.32 14.20 -54.07
N PRO A 125 -23.75 14.47 -55.26
CA PRO A 125 -22.76 13.58 -55.87
C PRO A 125 -21.61 13.21 -54.91
N GLY A 126 -21.28 11.92 -54.83
CA GLY A 126 -20.20 11.41 -53.99
C GLY A 126 -20.57 11.11 -52.52
N LEU A 127 -21.64 11.72 -51.98
CA LEU A 127 -22.03 11.52 -50.58
C LEU A 127 -22.46 10.09 -50.28
N LYS A 128 -23.36 9.52 -51.10
CA LYS A 128 -23.95 8.20 -50.84
C LYS A 128 -22.89 7.08 -50.77
N PRO A 129 -21.94 6.95 -51.72
CA PRO A 129 -20.83 5.99 -51.59
C PRO A 129 -19.92 6.24 -50.38
N LEU A 130 -19.68 7.50 -50.00
CA LEU A 130 -18.93 7.81 -48.79
C LEU A 130 -19.67 7.32 -47.54
N MET A 131 -20.96 7.61 -47.43
CA MET A 131 -21.78 7.21 -46.28
C MET A 131 -21.90 5.70 -46.14
N GLN A 132 -22.04 4.96 -47.24
CA GLN A 132 -22.04 3.50 -47.23
C GLN A 132 -20.71 2.95 -46.66
N ARG A 133 -19.57 3.44 -47.14
CA ARG A 133 -18.24 3.02 -46.64
C ARG A 133 -18.04 3.41 -45.17
N ALA A 134 -18.42 4.63 -44.82
CA ALA A 134 -18.28 5.17 -43.47
C ALA A 134 -19.13 4.40 -42.45
N MET A 135 -20.42 4.21 -42.72
CA MET A 135 -21.32 3.50 -41.81
C MET A 135 -20.92 2.04 -41.62
N ASN A 136 -20.53 1.34 -42.69
CA ASN A 136 -20.00 -0.02 -42.58
C ASN A 136 -18.76 -0.09 -41.66
N LYS A 137 -17.85 0.88 -41.78
CA LYS A 137 -16.66 0.95 -40.92
C LYS A 137 -17.00 1.32 -39.48
N ILE A 138 -17.92 2.27 -39.26
CA ILE A 138 -18.40 2.68 -37.93
C ILE A 138 -19.07 1.50 -37.23
N MET A 139 -20.01 0.82 -37.89
CA MET A 139 -20.69 -0.34 -37.32
C MET A 139 -19.71 -1.44 -36.92
N LYS A 140 -18.61 -1.62 -37.67
CA LYS A 140 -17.60 -2.64 -37.37
C LYS A 140 -16.61 -2.21 -36.27
N SER A 141 -16.16 -0.96 -36.26
CA SER A 141 -14.96 -0.54 -35.49
C SER A 141 -15.23 0.56 -34.45
N ASN A 142 -16.48 0.93 -34.18
CA ASN A 142 -16.78 1.94 -33.16
C ASN A 142 -16.63 1.37 -31.72
N PRO A 143 -15.83 1.99 -30.85
CA PRO A 143 -15.63 1.50 -29.47
C PRO A 143 -16.89 1.46 -28.61
N ALA A 144 -17.80 2.44 -28.75
CA ALA A 144 -19.04 2.46 -27.97
C ALA A 144 -19.99 1.32 -28.37
N LEU A 145 -20.10 1.03 -29.67
CA LEU A 145 -20.85 -0.14 -30.16
C LEU A 145 -20.19 -1.45 -29.73
N TYR A 146 -18.86 -1.51 -29.67
CA TYR A 146 -18.14 -2.66 -29.12
C TYR A 146 -18.49 -2.90 -27.65
N VAL A 147 -18.42 -1.86 -26.80
CA VAL A 147 -18.82 -1.94 -25.37
C VAL A 147 -20.27 -2.39 -25.21
N LEU A 148 -21.20 -1.89 -26.04
CA LEU A 148 -22.59 -2.33 -26.04
C LEU A 148 -22.71 -3.84 -26.33
N ARG A 149 -22.06 -4.32 -27.39
CA ARG A 149 -22.09 -5.74 -27.78
C ARG A 149 -21.47 -6.63 -26.71
N GLU A 150 -20.35 -6.23 -26.14
CA GLU A 150 -19.69 -6.96 -25.04
C GLU A 150 -20.59 -7.05 -23.81
N ARG A 151 -21.30 -5.96 -23.45
CA ARG A 151 -22.27 -5.99 -22.34
C ARG A 151 -23.45 -6.91 -22.62
N ILE A 152 -23.97 -6.91 -23.84
CA ILE A 152 -25.03 -7.84 -24.25
C ILE A 152 -24.53 -9.29 -24.17
N ARG A 153 -23.33 -9.59 -24.72
CA ARG A 153 -22.71 -10.92 -24.64
C ARG A 153 -22.53 -11.39 -23.20
N LYS A 154 -21.99 -10.53 -22.32
CA LYS A 154 -21.83 -10.81 -20.88
C LYS A 154 -23.18 -11.06 -20.20
N GLY A 155 -24.19 -10.24 -20.51
CA GLY A 155 -25.56 -10.42 -19.99
C GLY A 155 -26.18 -11.75 -20.42
N LEU A 156 -25.92 -12.17 -21.66
CA LEU A 156 -26.36 -13.46 -22.22
C LEU A 156 -25.41 -14.63 -21.90
N GLN A 157 -24.30 -14.38 -21.21
CA GLN A 157 -23.26 -15.35 -20.89
C GLN A 157 -22.66 -16.05 -22.12
N LEU A 158 -22.56 -15.33 -23.24
CA LEU A 158 -21.95 -15.80 -24.47
C LEU A 158 -20.45 -15.43 -24.47
N TYR A 159 -19.59 -16.43 -24.64
CA TYR A 159 -18.14 -16.25 -24.71
C TYR A 159 -17.64 -16.72 -26.07
N SER A 160 -16.91 -15.85 -26.76
CA SER A 160 -16.23 -16.16 -28.02
C SER A 160 -14.74 -15.85 -27.88
N SER A 161 -13.89 -16.71 -28.45
CA SER A 161 -12.45 -16.47 -28.53
C SER A 161 -12.14 -15.42 -29.61
N GLU A 162 -12.39 -14.15 -29.32
CA GLU A 162 -11.94 -13.05 -30.18
C GLU A 162 -10.43 -12.80 -29.96
N PRO A 163 -9.69 -12.42 -31.01
CA PRO A 163 -8.29 -12.02 -30.86
C PRO A 163 -8.24 -10.72 -30.05
N THR A 164 -7.99 -10.86 -28.75
CA THR A 164 -7.79 -9.74 -27.82
C THR A 164 -6.32 -9.36 -27.81
N GLU A 165 -6.03 -8.09 -27.49
CA GLU A 165 -4.65 -7.70 -27.26
C GLU A 165 -4.05 -8.52 -26.09
N PRO A 166 -2.84 -9.06 -26.26
CA PRO A 166 -2.22 -9.87 -25.22
C PRO A 166 -1.96 -9.01 -23.99
N TYR A 167 -2.32 -9.51 -22.81
CA TYR A 167 -2.04 -8.85 -21.55
C TYR A 167 -0.54 -8.63 -21.35
N LEU A 168 -0.19 -7.71 -20.45
CA LEU A 168 1.20 -7.56 -20.03
C LEU A 168 1.60 -8.78 -19.19
N THR A 169 2.62 -9.50 -19.65
CA THR A 169 3.23 -10.70 -19.07
C THR A 169 4.74 -10.51 -18.94
N SER A 170 5.45 -11.49 -18.37
CA SER A 170 6.92 -11.45 -18.30
C SER A 170 7.60 -11.56 -19.67
N GLN A 171 6.88 -12.02 -20.71
CA GLN A 171 7.43 -12.22 -22.06
C GLN A 171 7.44 -10.92 -22.88
N ASN A 172 6.37 -10.11 -22.77
CA ASN A 172 6.25 -8.83 -23.49
C ASN A 172 6.60 -7.60 -22.62
N TYR A 173 7.17 -7.83 -21.43
CA TYR A 173 7.57 -6.80 -20.48
C TYR A 173 8.48 -5.71 -21.08
N GLY A 174 9.27 -6.05 -22.11
CA GLY A 174 10.13 -5.09 -22.81
C GLY A 174 9.39 -3.98 -23.58
N GLU A 175 8.12 -4.20 -23.96
CA GLU A 175 7.31 -3.23 -24.70
C GLU A 175 7.09 -1.92 -23.93
N LEU A 176 7.18 -1.98 -22.59
CA LEU A 176 7.02 -0.86 -21.66
C LEU A 176 8.02 0.28 -21.91
N PHE A 177 9.15 -0.01 -22.54
CA PHE A 177 10.26 0.93 -22.74
C PHE A 177 10.41 1.39 -24.18
N SER A 178 9.36 1.23 -24.98
CA SER A 178 9.30 1.77 -26.33
C SER A 178 9.20 3.30 -26.34
N ASN A 179 9.25 3.90 -27.53
CA ASN A 179 9.06 5.34 -27.70
C ASN A 179 7.61 5.79 -27.41
N GLN A 180 6.67 4.86 -27.26
CA GLN A 180 5.28 5.17 -26.91
C GLN A 180 5.16 5.57 -25.43
N THR A 181 4.31 6.56 -25.16
CA THR A 181 3.96 6.93 -23.78
C THR A 181 2.96 5.91 -23.24
N ILE A 182 3.38 5.15 -22.23
CA ILE A 182 2.61 4.09 -21.59
C ILE A 182 2.39 4.50 -20.13
N TRP A 183 1.17 4.36 -19.61
CA TRP A 183 0.92 4.54 -18.18
C TRP A 183 0.35 3.28 -17.53
N PHE A 184 0.83 2.99 -16.33
CA PHE A 184 0.16 2.08 -15.40
C PHE A 184 -0.91 2.84 -14.62
N VAL A 185 -2.05 2.20 -14.41
CA VAL A 185 -3.11 2.68 -13.51
C VAL A 185 -3.34 1.61 -12.45
N ASP A 186 -3.05 1.95 -11.19
CA ASP A 186 -3.34 1.11 -10.03
C ASP A 186 -4.37 1.77 -9.10
N ASP A 187 -5.49 1.06 -8.89
CA ASP A 187 -6.62 1.51 -8.09
C ASP A 187 -6.68 0.79 -6.72
N THR A 188 -5.60 0.11 -6.32
CA THR A 188 -5.56 -0.70 -5.09
C THR A 188 -5.75 0.15 -3.83
N ASN A 189 -5.16 1.35 -3.79
CA ASN A 189 -5.20 2.25 -2.63
C ASN A 189 -6.24 3.37 -2.73
N VAL A 190 -7.20 3.27 -3.66
CA VAL A 190 -8.20 4.33 -3.88
C VAL A 190 -9.25 4.35 -2.77
N TYR A 191 -9.85 3.20 -2.47
CA TYR A 191 -10.83 3.06 -1.39
C TYR A 191 -10.22 2.22 -0.26
N ARG A 192 -9.87 2.90 0.83
CA ARG A 192 -9.21 2.31 2.00
C ARG A 192 -10.08 2.50 3.22
N VAL A 193 -10.07 1.51 4.11
CA VAL A 193 -10.86 1.51 5.34
C VAL A 193 -10.03 1.12 6.54
N THR A 194 -10.30 1.75 7.67
CA THR A 194 -9.91 1.26 9.00
C THR A 194 -11.05 0.46 9.58
N ILE A 195 -10.77 -0.80 9.93
CA ILE A 195 -11.73 -1.72 10.52
C ILE A 195 -11.71 -1.52 12.05
N HIS A 196 -12.88 -1.33 12.64
CA HIS A 196 -13.08 -1.29 14.08
C HIS A 196 -14.10 -2.36 14.47
N LYS A 197 -13.74 -3.20 15.44
CA LYS A 197 -14.68 -4.17 16.03
C LYS A 197 -15.48 -3.41 17.09
N THR A 198 -16.79 -3.40 16.94
CA THR A 198 -17.71 -2.86 17.93
C THR A 198 -17.77 -3.76 19.17
N PHE A 199 -18.33 -3.23 20.26
CA PHE A 199 -18.51 -3.97 21.51
C PHE A 199 -19.32 -5.27 21.33
N GLU A 200 -20.31 -5.26 20.43
CA GLU A 200 -21.17 -6.39 20.08
C GLU A 200 -20.46 -7.44 19.19
N GLY A 201 -19.20 -7.20 18.83
CA GLY A 201 -18.42 -8.05 17.95
C GLY A 201 -18.58 -7.77 16.46
N ASN A 202 -19.47 -6.85 16.06
CA ASN A 202 -19.66 -6.46 14.67
C ASN A 202 -18.45 -5.69 14.13
N LEU A 203 -18.01 -6.04 12.92
CA LEU A 203 -16.96 -5.31 12.21
C LEU A 203 -17.56 -4.10 11.50
N THR A 204 -17.10 -2.91 11.88
CA THR A 204 -17.51 -1.64 11.27
C THR A 204 -16.30 -1.02 10.56
N THR A 205 -16.54 -0.32 9.45
CA THR A 205 -15.48 0.23 8.61
C THR A 205 -15.61 1.75 8.53
N LYS A 206 -14.49 2.45 8.70
CA LYS A 206 -14.41 3.91 8.47
C LYS A 206 -13.49 4.16 7.28
N PRO A 207 -13.92 4.91 6.26
CA PRO A 207 -13.06 5.23 5.13
C PRO A 207 -11.95 6.16 5.57
N VAL A 208 -10.78 6.00 4.96
CA VAL A 208 -9.63 6.91 5.08
C VAL A 208 -9.25 7.43 3.70
N ASN A 209 -8.41 8.47 3.67
CA ASN A 209 -7.90 8.99 2.40
C ASN A 209 -7.17 7.89 1.61
N GLY A 210 -7.43 7.89 0.31
CA GLY A 210 -6.80 7.00 -0.66
C GLY A 210 -6.06 7.78 -1.74
N ALA A 211 -5.46 7.06 -2.66
CA ALA A 211 -4.84 7.66 -3.83
C ALA A 211 -4.93 6.75 -5.06
N ILE A 212 -5.08 7.37 -6.23
CA ILE A 212 -4.91 6.74 -7.53
C ILE A 212 -3.44 6.87 -7.91
N PHE A 213 -2.85 5.76 -8.34
CA PHE A 213 -1.46 5.70 -8.79
C PHE A 213 -1.42 5.60 -10.32
N ILE A 214 -0.96 6.65 -10.99
CA ILE A 214 -0.78 6.69 -12.45
C ILE A 214 0.70 6.88 -12.76
N PHE A 215 1.34 5.93 -13.41
CA PHE A 215 2.80 5.88 -13.49
C PHE A 215 3.33 5.60 -14.88
N ASN A 216 4.31 6.39 -15.33
CA ASN A 216 5.03 6.19 -16.57
C ASN A 216 6.34 5.41 -16.31
N PRO A 217 6.44 4.13 -16.75
CA PRO A 217 7.60 3.29 -16.47
C PRO A 217 8.87 3.71 -17.22
N ARG A 218 8.76 4.50 -18.29
CA ARG A 218 9.92 4.99 -19.03
C ARG A 218 10.57 6.18 -18.34
N THR A 219 9.77 7.16 -17.94
CA THR A 219 10.27 8.43 -17.37
C THR A 219 10.37 8.41 -15.85
N GLY A 220 9.66 7.50 -15.17
CA GLY A 220 9.54 7.50 -13.71
C GLY A 220 8.48 8.49 -13.19
N GLN A 221 7.79 9.20 -14.07
CA GLN A 221 6.78 10.18 -13.69
C GLN A 221 5.57 9.50 -13.05
N LEU A 222 5.20 9.95 -11.86
CA LEU A 222 4.05 9.51 -11.09
C LEU A 222 3.07 10.68 -10.93
N PHE A 223 1.86 10.49 -11.46
CA PHE A 223 0.70 11.31 -11.12
C PHE A 223 -0.07 10.62 -9.99
N LEU A 224 0.05 11.17 -8.78
CA LEU A 224 -0.59 10.66 -7.59
C LEU A 224 -1.81 11.53 -7.28
N LYS A 225 -3.02 11.03 -7.58
CA LYS A 225 -4.26 11.73 -7.27
C LYS A 225 -4.76 11.30 -5.90
N ILE A 226 -4.78 12.22 -4.95
CA ILE A 226 -5.33 11.97 -3.61
C ILE A 226 -6.85 12.03 -3.67
N ILE A 227 -7.50 10.99 -3.12
CA ILE A 227 -8.94 10.87 -2.99
C ILE A 227 -9.31 11.04 -1.52
N HIS A 228 -9.87 12.20 -1.20
CA HIS A 228 -10.29 12.56 0.15
C HIS A 228 -11.57 11.81 0.57
N THR A 229 -11.74 11.58 1.87
CA THR A 229 -12.91 10.87 2.44
C THR A 229 -14.27 11.49 2.07
N SER A 230 -14.32 12.78 1.76
CA SER A 230 -15.54 13.48 1.33
C SER A 230 -16.17 12.89 0.06
N VAL A 231 -15.38 12.26 -0.81
CA VAL A 231 -15.87 11.61 -2.05
C VAL A 231 -16.80 10.42 -1.72
N TRP A 232 -16.62 9.81 -0.55
CA TRP A 232 -17.39 8.65 -0.10
C TRP A 232 -18.66 9.02 0.68
N ALA A 233 -18.82 10.30 1.06
CA ALA A 233 -19.91 10.75 1.91
C ALA A 233 -21.28 10.58 1.22
N GLY A 234 -22.21 9.92 1.90
CA GLY A 234 -23.57 9.67 1.39
C GLY A 234 -23.67 8.63 0.28
N GLN A 235 -22.56 7.98 -0.09
CA GLN A 235 -22.52 7.00 -1.18
C GLN A 235 -22.64 5.56 -0.66
N LYS A 236 -23.17 4.66 -1.50
CA LYS A 236 -23.24 3.21 -1.25
C LYS A 236 -22.43 2.46 -2.31
N ARG A 237 -22.09 1.19 -2.03
CA ARG A 237 -21.28 0.31 -2.92
C ARG A 237 -19.93 0.95 -3.30
N LEU A 238 -19.22 1.43 -2.29
CA LEU A 238 -17.99 2.22 -2.42
C LEU A 238 -16.88 1.52 -3.22
N THR A 239 -16.76 0.19 -3.12
CA THR A 239 -15.78 -0.59 -3.90
C THR A 239 -16.01 -0.48 -5.41
N GLN A 240 -17.26 -0.43 -5.86
CA GLN A 240 -17.57 -0.22 -7.27
C GLN A 240 -17.32 1.25 -7.64
N LEU A 241 -17.82 2.18 -6.81
CA LEU A 241 -17.64 3.62 -7.03
C LEU A 241 -16.17 4.00 -7.16
N ALA A 242 -15.27 3.39 -6.38
CA ALA A 242 -13.83 3.62 -6.45
C ALA A 242 -13.24 3.38 -7.85
N LYS A 243 -13.68 2.33 -8.54
CA LYS A 243 -13.21 1.99 -9.89
C LYS A 243 -13.68 3.03 -10.92
N TRP A 244 -14.95 3.42 -10.83
CA TRP A 244 -15.54 4.44 -11.71
C TRP A 244 -14.92 5.82 -11.48
N LYS A 245 -14.72 6.21 -10.21
CA LYS A 245 -14.02 7.45 -9.85
C LYS A 245 -12.57 7.44 -10.32
N THR A 246 -11.90 6.29 -10.26
CA THR A 246 -10.55 6.16 -10.81
C THR A 246 -10.53 6.41 -12.31
N ALA A 247 -11.43 5.76 -13.06
CA ALA A 247 -11.50 5.94 -14.51
C ALA A 247 -11.87 7.39 -14.91
N GLU A 248 -12.77 8.03 -14.15
CA GLU A 248 -13.14 9.44 -14.33
C GLU A 248 -11.93 10.37 -14.15
N GLU A 249 -11.17 10.22 -13.07
CA GLU A 249 -9.97 11.04 -12.79
C GLU A 249 -8.84 10.78 -13.79
N VAL A 250 -8.66 9.52 -14.23
CA VAL A 250 -7.70 9.18 -15.31
C VAL A 250 -8.10 9.87 -16.62
N ALA A 251 -9.37 9.81 -17.00
CA ALA A 251 -9.87 10.49 -18.21
C ALA A 251 -9.75 12.02 -18.10
N ALA A 252 -10.01 12.59 -16.92
CA ALA A 252 -9.82 14.02 -16.66
C ALA A 252 -8.35 14.44 -16.79
N LEU A 253 -7.41 13.62 -16.27
CA LEU A 253 -5.98 13.87 -16.43
C LEU A 253 -5.57 13.84 -17.92
N ILE A 254 -6.03 12.86 -18.69
CA ILE A 254 -5.72 12.76 -20.13
C ILE A 254 -6.26 13.99 -20.89
N ARG A 255 -7.48 14.45 -20.56
CA ARG A 255 -8.05 15.70 -21.13
C ARG A 255 -7.25 16.95 -20.79
N SER A 256 -6.56 16.96 -19.65
CA SER A 256 -5.74 18.10 -19.22
C SER A 256 -4.38 18.19 -19.93
N LEU A 257 -3.93 17.10 -20.55
CA LEU A 257 -2.64 17.05 -21.24
C LEU A 257 -2.77 17.39 -22.73
N PRO A 258 -1.76 18.05 -23.32
CA PRO A 258 -1.61 18.19 -24.77
C PRO A 258 -1.59 16.82 -25.47
N VAL A 259 -2.03 16.77 -26.73
CA VAL A 259 -2.19 15.52 -27.50
C VAL A 259 -0.85 14.77 -27.68
N GLU A 260 0.26 15.49 -27.64
CA GLU A 260 1.63 14.97 -27.74
C GLU A 260 2.06 14.21 -26.47
N GLU A 261 1.56 14.61 -25.30
CA GLU A 261 1.86 14.00 -24.00
C GLU A 261 0.86 12.92 -23.60
N GLN A 262 -0.28 12.83 -24.31
CA GLN A 262 -1.28 11.82 -24.04
C GLN A 262 -0.72 10.40 -24.23
N PRO A 263 -1.05 9.46 -23.32
CA PRO A 263 -0.58 8.09 -23.43
C PRO A 263 -1.17 7.43 -24.68
N LYS A 264 -0.37 6.60 -25.36
CA LYS A 264 -0.86 5.72 -26.42
C LYS A 264 -1.43 4.43 -25.86
N GLN A 265 -0.99 4.05 -24.66
CA GLN A 265 -1.42 2.83 -23.99
C GLN A 265 -1.59 3.04 -22.48
N LEU A 266 -2.68 2.50 -21.94
CA LEU A 266 -2.94 2.40 -20.51
C LEU A 266 -2.94 0.93 -20.10
N ILE A 267 -2.20 0.62 -19.05
CA ILE A 267 -2.13 -0.73 -18.47
C ILE A 267 -2.80 -0.70 -17.10
N ALA A 268 -3.94 -1.38 -17.00
CA ALA A 268 -4.63 -1.57 -15.73
C ALA A 268 -4.03 -2.74 -14.96
N THR A 269 -3.60 -2.51 -13.72
CA THR A 269 -3.06 -3.58 -12.85
C THR A 269 -4.12 -4.59 -12.43
N ARG A 270 -5.39 -4.17 -12.35
CA ARG A 270 -6.51 -5.01 -11.95
C ARG A 270 -7.56 -5.10 -13.06
N LYS A 271 -8.01 -6.33 -13.37
CA LYS A 271 -9.03 -6.60 -14.40
C LYS A 271 -10.33 -5.80 -14.22
N GLY A 272 -10.68 -5.49 -12.96
CA GLY A 272 -11.89 -4.72 -12.65
C GLY A 272 -11.89 -3.27 -13.14
N MET A 273 -10.74 -2.74 -13.56
CA MET A 273 -10.61 -1.37 -14.09
C MET A 273 -10.83 -1.27 -15.60
N LEU A 274 -10.79 -2.38 -16.35
CA LEU A 274 -10.88 -2.36 -17.81
C LEU A 274 -12.21 -1.76 -18.31
N ASP A 275 -13.35 -2.28 -17.83
CA ASP A 275 -14.69 -1.77 -18.25
C ASP A 275 -14.92 -0.29 -17.88
N PRO A 276 -14.62 0.17 -16.66
CA PRO A 276 -14.70 1.61 -16.36
C PRO A 276 -13.81 2.49 -17.26
N LEU A 277 -12.58 2.06 -17.55
CA LEU A 277 -11.67 2.81 -18.42
C LEU A 277 -12.18 2.85 -19.87
N GLU A 278 -12.66 1.73 -20.41
CA GLU A 278 -13.25 1.66 -21.76
C GLU A 278 -14.42 2.63 -21.92
N VAL A 279 -15.27 2.74 -20.90
CA VAL A 279 -16.44 3.64 -20.92
C VAL A 279 -16.03 5.11 -20.82
N HIS A 280 -15.09 5.45 -19.93
CA HIS A 280 -14.69 6.84 -19.73
C HIS A 280 -13.74 7.38 -20.82
N LEU A 281 -13.10 6.50 -21.58
CA LEU A 281 -12.15 6.84 -22.64
C LEU A 281 -12.73 6.69 -24.05
N LEU A 282 -14.06 6.65 -24.20
CA LEU A 282 -14.73 6.64 -25.52
C LEU A 282 -14.36 7.86 -26.38
N ASP A 283 -14.03 8.99 -25.74
CA ASP A 283 -13.54 10.21 -26.42
C ASP A 283 -12.12 10.05 -26.99
N PHE A 284 -11.38 9.01 -26.57
CA PHE A 284 -9.98 8.76 -26.90
C PHE A 284 -9.79 7.39 -27.60
N PRO A 285 -10.32 7.21 -28.82
CA PRO A 285 -10.32 5.91 -29.50
C PRO A 285 -8.92 5.39 -29.88
N ASN A 286 -7.90 6.25 -29.83
CA ASN A 286 -6.51 5.91 -30.16
C ASN A 286 -5.71 5.40 -28.95
N ILE A 287 -6.29 5.42 -27.74
CA ILE A 287 -5.62 4.94 -26.53
C ILE A 287 -5.97 3.47 -26.33
N VAL A 288 -4.94 2.64 -26.33
CA VAL A 288 -5.07 1.20 -26.12
C VAL A 288 -5.20 0.91 -24.63
N ILE A 289 -6.23 0.16 -24.22
CA ILE A 289 -6.43 -0.26 -22.84
C ILE A 289 -6.06 -1.74 -22.71
N LYS A 290 -5.03 -2.05 -21.93
CA LYS A 290 -4.48 -3.40 -21.75
C LYS A 290 -4.56 -3.81 -20.27
N GLY A 291 -4.83 -5.09 -20.01
CA GLY A 291 -4.72 -5.69 -18.67
C GLY A 291 -3.31 -6.19 -18.38
N SER A 292 -2.98 -6.36 -17.10
CA SER A 292 -1.75 -7.06 -16.70
C SER A 292 -2.06 -8.39 -16.00
N GLU A 293 -1.25 -9.41 -16.30
CA GLU A 293 -1.19 -10.65 -15.51
C GLU A 293 -0.16 -10.56 -14.37
N LEU A 294 0.69 -9.54 -14.41
CA LEU A 294 1.70 -9.30 -13.38
C LEU A 294 1.06 -8.61 -12.18
N ASN A 295 1.19 -9.20 -10.99
CA ASN A 295 0.76 -8.56 -9.76
C ASN A 295 1.82 -7.56 -9.27
N LEU A 296 1.89 -6.39 -9.89
CA LEU A 296 2.88 -5.36 -9.57
C LEU A 296 2.64 -4.75 -8.16
N PRO A 297 3.69 -4.47 -7.37
CA PRO A 297 3.56 -4.10 -5.96
C PRO A 297 3.33 -2.60 -5.76
N PHE A 298 2.67 -1.89 -6.69
CA PHE A 298 2.48 -0.43 -6.59
C PHE A 298 1.73 -0.02 -5.32
N GLN A 299 0.89 -0.89 -4.78
CA GLN A 299 0.22 -0.66 -3.49
C GLN A 299 1.18 -0.39 -2.32
N ALA A 300 2.42 -0.87 -2.39
CA ALA A 300 3.43 -0.68 -1.36
C ALA A 300 3.92 0.78 -1.24
N ILE A 301 3.55 1.67 -2.18
CA ILE A 301 3.89 3.08 -2.12
C ILE A 301 3.38 3.76 -0.83
N MET A 302 2.25 3.31 -0.29
CA MET A 302 1.70 3.81 0.98
C MET A 302 2.61 3.56 2.19
N LYS A 303 3.57 2.64 2.06
CA LYS A 303 4.53 2.30 3.12
C LYS A 303 5.75 3.23 3.14
N VAL A 304 5.89 4.06 2.10
CA VAL A 304 6.88 5.15 2.05
C VAL A 304 6.32 6.35 2.79
N GLU A 305 7.04 6.84 3.79
CA GLU A 305 6.57 7.88 4.72
C GLU A 305 6.16 9.18 3.99
N LYS A 306 6.94 9.61 3.00
CA LYS A 306 6.65 10.81 2.19
C LYS A 306 5.24 10.76 1.58
N PHE A 307 4.85 9.63 1.02
CA PHE A 307 3.53 9.44 0.41
C PHE A 307 2.45 9.17 1.45
N GLY A 308 2.73 8.30 2.42
CA GLY A 308 1.79 7.92 3.48
C GLY A 308 1.31 9.13 4.28
N ASP A 309 2.23 9.97 4.73
CA ASP A 309 1.91 11.17 5.51
C ASP A 309 1.16 12.21 4.69
N MET A 310 1.57 12.43 3.44
CA MET A 310 0.93 13.40 2.56
C MET A 310 -0.53 13.02 2.29
N ILE A 311 -0.81 11.75 1.96
CA ILE A 311 -2.17 11.26 1.72
C ILE A 311 -3.03 11.35 2.98
N LEU A 312 -2.47 11.03 4.16
CA LEU A 312 -3.20 11.11 5.42
C LEU A 312 -3.50 12.55 5.87
N LYS A 313 -2.60 13.50 5.59
CA LYS A 313 -2.75 14.92 5.98
C LYS A 313 -3.59 15.74 5.00
N ALA A 314 -3.81 15.24 3.78
CA ALA A 314 -4.59 15.95 2.77
C ALA A 314 -6.04 16.22 3.23
N THR A 315 -6.46 17.48 3.10
CA THR A 315 -7.80 17.96 3.48
C THR A 315 -8.78 18.02 2.31
N GLN A 316 -8.26 17.92 1.08
CA GLN A 316 -9.05 17.98 -0.15
C GLN A 316 -8.43 17.07 -1.24
N PRO A 317 -9.20 16.69 -2.29
CA PRO A 317 -8.64 15.98 -3.43
C PRO A 317 -7.64 16.83 -4.19
N GLU A 318 -6.42 16.34 -4.37
CA GLU A 318 -5.35 17.05 -5.06
C GLU A 318 -4.52 16.11 -5.94
N MET A 319 -3.96 16.63 -7.03
CA MET A 319 -3.05 15.90 -7.91
C MET A 319 -1.62 16.32 -7.59
N VAL A 320 -0.76 15.35 -7.26
CA VAL A 320 0.64 15.61 -6.91
C VAL A 320 1.55 14.87 -7.88
N LEU A 321 2.53 15.57 -8.42
CA LEU A 321 3.50 15.03 -9.37
C LEU A 321 4.79 14.63 -8.67
N PHE A 322 5.29 13.43 -8.96
CA PHE A 322 6.56 12.92 -8.48
C PHE A 322 7.35 12.26 -9.59
N ASN A 323 8.66 12.08 -9.36
CA ASN A 323 9.49 11.20 -10.16
C ASN A 323 10.00 10.05 -9.28
N MET A 324 9.49 8.84 -9.49
CA MET A 324 9.84 7.64 -8.73
C MET A 324 11.28 7.17 -8.95
N TYR A 325 11.95 7.65 -9.99
CA TYR A 325 13.35 7.33 -10.26
C TYR A 325 14.32 8.36 -9.71
N ASP A 326 13.83 9.47 -9.14
CA ASP A 326 14.65 10.60 -8.73
C ASP A 326 15.62 10.96 -9.89
N ASP A 327 16.92 10.71 -9.70
CA ASP A 327 17.99 11.01 -10.66
C ASP A 327 18.59 9.76 -11.34
N TRP A 328 18.03 8.56 -11.15
CA TRP A 328 18.63 7.31 -11.63
C TRP A 328 18.83 7.25 -13.15
N LEU A 329 17.97 7.93 -13.93
CA LEU A 329 18.08 7.95 -15.39
C LEU A 329 19.36 8.64 -15.91
N LYS A 330 20.14 9.30 -15.03
CA LYS A 330 21.46 9.84 -15.38
C LYS A 330 22.53 8.75 -15.50
N SER A 331 22.45 7.68 -14.68
CA SER A 331 23.45 6.60 -14.65
C SER A 331 22.95 5.27 -15.20
N ILE A 332 21.63 5.01 -15.15
CA ILE A 332 21.05 3.72 -15.58
C ILE A 332 19.90 3.90 -16.58
N SER A 333 19.64 2.85 -17.36
CA SER A 333 18.52 2.82 -18.31
C SER A 333 17.16 2.81 -17.60
N SER A 334 16.09 3.22 -18.31
CA SER A 334 14.71 3.16 -17.80
C SER A 334 14.29 1.73 -17.43
N TYR A 335 14.78 0.72 -18.18
CA TYR A 335 14.54 -0.69 -17.89
C TYR A 335 15.10 -1.08 -16.52
N THR A 336 16.36 -0.71 -16.27
CA THR A 336 17.03 -0.99 -15.00
C THR A 336 16.39 -0.20 -13.85
N ALA A 337 16.04 1.07 -14.07
CA ALA A 337 15.39 1.92 -13.08
C ALA A 337 14.02 1.38 -12.66
N PHE A 338 13.23 0.89 -13.63
CA PHE A 338 11.95 0.25 -13.32
C PHE A 338 12.13 -1.05 -12.55
N SER A 339 13.12 -1.88 -12.93
CA SER A 339 13.45 -3.11 -12.21
C SER A 339 13.86 -2.84 -10.76
N ARG A 340 14.71 -1.83 -10.52
CA ARG A 340 15.08 -1.35 -9.18
C ARG A 340 13.85 -0.91 -8.39
N LEU A 341 12.97 -0.12 -9.00
CA LEU A 341 11.73 0.32 -8.35
C LEU A 341 10.84 -0.87 -7.96
N LEU A 342 10.66 -1.86 -8.84
CA LEU A 342 9.86 -3.04 -8.53
C LEU A 342 10.47 -3.87 -7.39
N LEU A 343 11.80 -4.05 -7.37
CA LEU A 343 12.50 -4.69 -6.25
C LEU A 343 12.24 -3.97 -4.93
N LEU A 344 12.37 -2.64 -4.90
CA LEU A 344 12.12 -1.81 -3.72
C LEU A 344 10.69 -1.96 -3.21
N LEU A 345 9.71 -1.77 -4.11
CA LEU A 345 8.30 -1.86 -3.77
C LEU A 345 7.91 -3.27 -3.34
N ARG A 346 8.45 -4.32 -3.97
CA ARG A 346 8.21 -5.71 -3.59
C ARG A 346 8.79 -6.04 -2.22
N ALA A 347 10.03 -5.63 -1.96
CA ALA A 347 10.67 -5.82 -0.66
C ALA A 347 9.90 -5.09 0.45
N MET A 348 9.45 -3.85 0.21
CA MET A 348 8.57 -3.14 1.14
C MET A 348 7.22 -3.82 1.30
N HIS A 349 6.66 -4.43 0.25
CA HIS A 349 5.42 -5.20 0.37
C HIS A 349 5.60 -6.40 1.32
N VAL A 350 6.70 -7.13 1.16
CA VAL A 350 7.06 -8.32 1.95
C VAL A 350 7.42 -7.97 3.41
N ASN A 351 8.42 -7.12 3.61
CA ASN A 351 8.88 -6.72 4.94
C ASN A 351 9.35 -5.27 4.93
N THR A 352 8.46 -4.38 5.35
CA THR A 352 8.69 -2.94 5.39
C THR A 352 9.88 -2.57 6.28
N GLU A 353 9.97 -3.14 7.48
CA GLU A 353 10.98 -2.77 8.48
C GLU A 353 12.38 -3.14 8.01
N ARG A 354 12.58 -4.38 7.58
CA ARG A 354 13.88 -4.85 7.11
C ARG A 354 14.32 -4.14 5.83
N THR A 355 13.38 -3.82 4.94
CA THR A 355 13.66 -3.02 3.74
C THR A 355 14.15 -1.62 4.10
N LYS A 356 13.50 -0.94 5.05
CA LYS A 356 13.94 0.40 5.51
C LYS A 356 15.34 0.38 6.13
N ILE A 357 15.70 -0.70 6.83
CA ILE A 357 17.06 -0.90 7.37
C ILE A 357 18.07 -1.08 6.23
N ILE A 358 17.76 -1.94 5.25
CA ILE A 358 18.64 -2.18 4.09
C ILE A 358 18.88 -0.89 3.30
N LEU A 359 17.87 -0.04 3.16
CA LEU A 359 17.97 1.23 2.41
C LEU A 359 18.85 2.29 3.08
N ARG A 360 19.19 2.13 4.36
CA ARG A 360 20.05 3.07 5.11
C ARG A 360 21.24 2.32 5.71
N PRO A 361 22.20 1.89 4.88
CA PRO A 361 23.35 1.12 5.35
C PRO A 361 24.24 1.92 6.30
N ASN A 362 24.33 3.25 6.10
CA ASN A 362 25.17 4.15 6.87
C ASN A 362 24.36 5.31 7.45
N LYS A 363 24.82 5.88 8.58
CA LYS A 363 24.22 7.08 9.19
C LYS A 363 24.36 8.33 8.30
N THR A 364 25.39 8.35 7.45
CA THR A 364 25.67 9.43 6.49
C THR A 364 24.73 9.41 5.29
N THR A 365 24.00 8.31 5.06
CA THR A 365 23.06 8.21 3.96
C THR A 365 21.87 9.14 4.20
N VAL A 366 21.81 10.22 3.43
CA VAL A 366 20.73 11.20 3.47
C VAL A 366 19.79 11.04 2.27
N THR A 367 18.51 11.33 2.48
CA THR A 367 17.54 11.50 1.40
C THR A 367 17.38 12.99 1.16
N GLN A 368 17.57 13.44 -0.08
CA GLN A 368 17.36 14.85 -0.43
C GLN A 368 15.88 15.22 -0.32
N SER A 369 15.58 16.49 -0.03
CA SER A 369 14.20 16.96 0.20
C SER A 369 13.26 16.70 -0.99
N HIS A 370 13.78 16.86 -2.21
CA HIS A 370 13.04 16.64 -3.45
C HIS A 370 13.04 15.16 -3.88
N HIS A 371 13.92 14.32 -3.34
CA HIS A 371 13.99 12.89 -3.64
C HIS A 371 13.03 12.05 -2.79
N ILE A 372 12.76 10.84 -3.27
CA ILE A 372 11.99 9.81 -2.57
C ILE A 372 12.94 8.82 -1.92
N TRP A 373 13.98 8.41 -2.64
CA TRP A 373 14.91 7.36 -2.22
C TRP A 373 16.20 7.95 -1.63
N PRO A 374 16.90 7.19 -0.77
CA PRO A 374 18.20 7.62 -0.25
C PRO A 374 19.21 7.83 -1.38
N SER A 375 20.05 8.86 -1.25
CA SER A 375 21.14 9.12 -2.21
C SER A 375 22.27 8.12 -1.97
N LEU A 376 22.40 7.16 -2.88
CA LEU A 376 23.42 6.12 -2.87
C LEU A 376 24.23 6.16 -4.17
N THR A 377 25.48 5.72 -4.10
CA THR A 377 26.31 5.47 -5.29
C THR A 377 25.84 4.24 -6.05
N ASP A 378 26.23 4.11 -7.32
CA ASP A 378 25.83 2.95 -8.14
C ASP A 378 26.31 1.62 -7.54
N GLU A 379 27.48 1.61 -6.88
CA GLU A 379 28.02 0.41 -6.22
C GLU A 379 27.26 0.05 -4.92
N GLU A 380 26.90 1.04 -4.11
CA GLU A 380 26.01 0.82 -2.97
C GLU A 380 24.64 0.31 -3.40
N TRP A 381 24.10 0.83 -4.52
CA TRP A 381 22.83 0.34 -5.07
C TRP A 381 22.90 -1.14 -5.45
N ILE A 382 23.99 -1.63 -6.02
CA ILE A 382 24.16 -3.05 -6.33
C ILE A 382 24.05 -3.90 -5.06
N HIS A 383 24.74 -3.51 -3.99
CA HIS A 383 24.68 -4.24 -2.71
C HIS A 383 23.27 -4.21 -2.10
N VAL A 384 22.59 -3.07 -2.14
CA VAL A 384 21.21 -2.91 -1.68
C VAL A 384 20.26 -3.79 -2.50
N GLU A 385 20.35 -3.78 -3.83
CA GLU A 385 19.52 -4.58 -4.72
C GLU A 385 19.65 -6.08 -4.45
N VAL A 386 20.87 -6.58 -4.23
CA VAL A 386 21.12 -7.97 -3.85
C VAL A 386 20.45 -8.30 -2.52
N ALA A 387 20.62 -7.46 -1.50
CA ALA A 387 20.00 -7.67 -0.19
C ALA A 387 18.45 -7.65 -0.24
N LEU A 388 17.86 -6.79 -1.09
CA LEU A 388 16.41 -6.74 -1.29
C LEU A 388 15.89 -7.99 -2.03
N LYS A 389 16.61 -8.44 -3.06
CA LYS A 389 16.29 -9.68 -3.77
C LYS A 389 16.31 -10.88 -2.81
N ASP A 390 17.36 -11.00 -2.00
CA ASP A 390 17.50 -12.11 -1.05
C ASP A 390 16.40 -12.08 0.03
N LEU A 391 15.99 -10.89 0.47
CA LEU A 391 14.86 -10.71 1.38
C LEU A 391 13.54 -11.24 0.78
N ILE A 392 13.26 -10.91 -0.48
CA ILE A 392 12.05 -11.35 -1.19
C ILE A 392 12.07 -12.87 -1.36
N LEU A 393 13.20 -13.42 -1.81
CA LEU A 393 13.35 -14.87 -2.03
C LEU A 393 13.27 -15.66 -0.73
N ALA A 394 13.87 -15.17 0.37
CA ALA A 394 13.79 -15.82 1.67
C ALA A 394 12.34 -15.89 2.20
N ASP A 395 11.54 -14.83 2.01
CA ASP A 395 10.11 -14.86 2.37
C ASP A 395 9.33 -15.84 1.50
N TYR A 396 9.57 -15.85 0.19
CA TYR A 396 8.96 -16.81 -0.74
C TYR A 396 9.30 -18.26 -0.37
N GLY A 397 10.57 -18.55 -0.12
CA GLY A 397 11.07 -19.86 0.28
C GLY A 397 10.47 -20.32 1.61
N LYS A 398 10.35 -19.42 2.59
CA LYS A 398 9.72 -19.72 3.88
C LYS A 398 8.21 -19.99 3.77
N LYS A 399 7.49 -19.22 2.94
CA LYS A 399 6.03 -19.38 2.76
C LYS A 399 5.67 -20.65 1.99
N ASN A 400 6.48 -21.01 1.00
CA ASN A 400 6.21 -22.15 0.12
C ASN A 400 7.03 -23.39 0.48
N ASN A 401 7.86 -23.33 1.53
CA ASN A 401 8.80 -24.39 1.93
C ASN A 401 9.71 -24.84 0.76
N VAL A 402 10.28 -23.88 0.04
CA VAL A 402 11.18 -24.13 -1.10
C VAL A 402 12.59 -23.62 -0.78
N ASN A 403 13.60 -24.43 -1.11
CA ASN A 403 14.99 -23.99 -1.06
C ASN A 403 15.26 -22.98 -2.19
N VAL A 404 15.59 -21.74 -1.82
CA VAL A 404 15.81 -20.63 -2.76
C VAL A 404 16.94 -20.90 -3.77
N ALA A 405 17.92 -21.73 -3.42
CA ALA A 405 19.02 -22.09 -4.32
C ALA A 405 18.58 -22.94 -5.52
N SER A 406 17.42 -23.59 -5.43
CA SER A 406 16.86 -24.40 -6.52
C SER A 406 16.12 -23.59 -7.60
N LEU A 407 15.94 -22.29 -7.38
CA LEU A 407 15.20 -21.41 -8.29
C LEU A 407 16.06 -20.99 -9.49
N THR A 408 15.46 -21.06 -10.67
CA THR A 408 16.03 -20.52 -11.92
C THR A 408 15.91 -19.00 -11.99
N GLN A 409 16.70 -18.37 -12.87
CA GLN A 409 16.63 -16.92 -13.08
C GLN A 409 15.26 -16.45 -13.61
N SER A 410 14.59 -17.27 -14.42
CA SER A 410 13.21 -17.00 -14.87
C SER A 410 12.22 -17.04 -13.71
N GLU A 411 12.31 -18.05 -12.84
CA GLU A 411 11.44 -18.17 -11.65
C GLU A 411 11.69 -17.01 -10.67
N ILE A 412 12.96 -16.63 -10.45
CA ILE A 412 13.32 -15.46 -9.62
C ILE A 412 12.68 -14.18 -10.18
N ARG A 413 12.81 -13.94 -11.50
CA ARG A 413 12.19 -12.79 -12.16
C ARG A 413 10.68 -12.81 -12.00
N ASP A 414 10.04 -13.96 -12.22
CA ASP A 414 8.60 -14.11 -12.15
C ASP A 414 8.07 -13.90 -10.72
N ILE A 415 8.79 -14.36 -9.68
CA ILE A 415 8.51 -14.05 -8.27
C ILE A 415 8.56 -12.54 -8.01
N ILE A 416 9.60 -11.86 -8.50
CA ILE A 416 9.76 -10.40 -8.32
C ILE A 416 8.65 -9.63 -9.05
N LEU A 417 8.26 -10.09 -10.24
CA LEU A 417 7.15 -9.51 -11.02
C LEU A 417 5.77 -9.89 -10.44
N GLY A 418 5.71 -10.85 -9.52
CA GLY A 418 4.50 -11.25 -8.81
C GLY A 418 3.61 -12.20 -9.61
N MET A 419 4.20 -13.01 -10.48
CA MET A 419 3.49 -14.11 -11.14
C MET A 419 3.30 -15.28 -10.18
N GLU A 420 2.17 -15.97 -10.29
CA GLU A 420 1.96 -17.24 -9.58
C GLU A 420 2.77 -18.34 -10.27
N ILE A 421 3.84 -18.78 -9.60
CA ILE A 421 4.64 -19.92 -10.06
C ILE A 421 4.34 -21.15 -9.20
N SER A 422 4.25 -22.31 -9.84
CA SER A 422 4.18 -23.58 -9.12
C SER A 422 5.51 -23.84 -8.41
N PRO A 423 5.52 -24.23 -7.13
CA PRO A 423 6.75 -24.61 -6.43
C PRO A 423 7.50 -25.70 -7.22
N PRO A 424 8.84 -25.61 -7.33
CA PRO A 424 9.62 -26.64 -8.01
C PRO A 424 9.45 -28.01 -7.34
N SER A 425 9.39 -29.07 -8.13
CA SER A 425 9.17 -30.44 -7.64
C SER A 425 10.27 -30.90 -6.69
N LEU A 426 9.92 -31.75 -5.71
CA LEU A 426 10.85 -32.31 -4.71
C LEU A 426 12.07 -33.00 -5.35
N GLN A 427 11.88 -33.65 -6.50
CA GLN A 427 12.95 -34.32 -7.22
C GLN A 427 13.99 -33.32 -7.77
N ARG A 428 13.56 -32.14 -8.23
CA ARG A 428 14.44 -31.05 -8.69
C ARG A 428 15.18 -30.39 -7.52
N GLN A 429 14.53 -30.28 -6.36
CA GLN A 429 15.15 -29.78 -5.13
C GLN A 429 16.29 -30.70 -4.67
N GLN A 430 16.07 -32.03 -4.68
CA GLN A 430 17.10 -33.00 -4.33
C GLN A 430 18.31 -32.97 -5.28
N ILE A 431 18.09 -32.81 -6.59
CA ILE A 431 19.18 -32.69 -7.57
C ILE A 431 20.01 -31.42 -7.32
N ALA A 432 19.36 -30.29 -7.06
CA ALA A 432 20.05 -29.03 -6.75
C ALA A 432 20.87 -29.12 -5.44
N GLU A 433 20.36 -29.81 -4.43
CA GLU A 433 21.09 -30.06 -3.17
C GLU A 433 22.32 -30.95 -3.38
N ILE A 434 22.21 -31.98 -4.22
CA ILE A 434 23.35 -32.85 -4.58
C ILE A 434 24.40 -32.07 -5.39
N GLU A 435 23.98 -31.23 -6.33
CA GLU A 435 24.91 -30.38 -7.11
C GLU A 435 25.60 -29.32 -6.23
N ALA A 436 24.89 -28.73 -5.26
CA ALA A 436 25.46 -27.79 -4.30
C ALA A 436 26.51 -28.48 -3.40
N GLN A 437 26.20 -29.68 -2.89
CA GLN A 437 27.17 -30.50 -2.13
C GLN A 437 28.39 -30.87 -2.98
N THR A 438 28.20 -31.14 -4.28
CA THR A 438 29.31 -31.49 -5.18
C THR A 438 30.22 -30.27 -5.46
N LYS A 439 29.66 -29.06 -5.50
CA LYS A 439 30.44 -27.81 -5.64
C LYS A 439 31.23 -27.46 -4.37
N ASP A 440 30.65 -27.65 -3.19
CA ASP A 440 31.35 -27.40 -1.91
C ASP A 440 32.54 -28.35 -1.69
N VAL A 441 32.51 -29.56 -2.24
CA VAL A 441 33.64 -30.51 -2.20
C VAL A 441 34.81 -30.06 -3.08
N SER A 442 34.60 -29.16 -4.05
CA SER A 442 35.63 -28.76 -5.03
C SER A 442 36.45 -27.50 -4.65
N GLN A 443 36.15 -26.83 -3.53
CA GLN A 443 36.85 -25.60 -3.09
C GLN A 443 37.22 -25.55 -1.60
N VAL A 444 37.60 -26.66 -0.97
CA VAL A 444 38.29 -26.60 0.33
C VAL A 444 39.78 -26.29 0.12
N THR A 445 40.10 -25.01 -0.06
CA THR A 445 41.51 -24.55 0.00
C THR A 445 41.80 -24.19 1.45
N ALA A 446 42.55 -25.05 2.16
CA ALA A 446 42.95 -24.80 3.54
C ALA A 446 43.81 -23.53 3.61
N THR A 447 43.39 -22.53 4.40
CA THR A 447 44.17 -21.30 4.60
C THR A 447 45.17 -21.53 5.73
N THR A 448 46.46 -21.50 5.44
CA THR A 448 47.54 -21.60 6.43
C THR A 448 47.91 -20.21 6.95
N THR A 449 47.79 -20.01 8.25
CA THR A 449 48.20 -18.75 8.91
C THR A 449 49.47 -19.01 9.72
N ARG A 450 50.52 -18.22 9.49
CA ARG A 450 51.81 -18.33 10.20
C ARG A 450 51.84 -17.30 11.34
N THR A 451 52.01 -17.75 12.58
CA THR A 451 52.10 -16.88 13.77
C THR A 451 53.22 -17.36 14.69
N VAL A 452 53.86 -16.44 15.41
CA VAL A 452 55.03 -16.73 16.27
C VAL A 452 54.61 -16.67 17.74
N ASN A 453 55.08 -17.60 18.58
CA ASN A 453 54.84 -17.51 20.02
C ASN A 453 55.77 -16.47 20.69
N ALA A 454 55.53 -16.15 21.97
CA ALA A 454 56.33 -15.17 22.73
C ALA A 454 57.81 -15.55 22.93
N HIS A 455 58.24 -16.74 22.51
CA HIS A 455 59.61 -17.23 22.56
C HIS A 455 60.27 -17.39 21.18
N GLY A 456 59.61 -16.96 20.09
CA GLY A 456 60.21 -16.85 18.77
C GLY A 456 60.08 -18.09 17.87
N ASP A 457 59.33 -19.11 18.28
CA ASP A 457 59.10 -20.30 17.45
C ASP A 457 57.93 -20.10 16.48
N GLU A 458 58.13 -20.44 15.21
CA GLU A 458 57.10 -20.34 14.16
C GLU A 458 56.03 -21.44 14.31
N ILE A 459 54.78 -21.03 14.46
CA ILE A 459 53.61 -21.93 14.44
C ILE A 459 52.86 -21.72 13.11
N ILE A 460 52.66 -22.81 12.39
CA ILE A 460 51.85 -22.84 11.16
C ILE A 460 50.53 -23.52 11.50
N VAL A 461 49.43 -22.76 11.49
CA VAL A 461 48.08 -23.28 11.75
C VAL A 461 47.33 -23.38 10.42
N SER A 462 46.90 -24.59 10.04
CA SER A 462 46.05 -24.83 8.87
C SER A 462 44.59 -24.97 9.31
N THR A 463 43.74 -24.01 8.96
CA THR A 463 42.32 -24.06 9.29
C THR A 463 41.55 -24.64 8.10
N GLN A 464 40.89 -25.78 8.31
CA GLN A 464 40.16 -26.52 7.26
C GLN A 464 38.64 -26.33 7.32
N SER A 465 38.09 -25.66 8.35
CA SER A 465 36.64 -25.45 8.48
C SER A 465 36.25 -23.95 8.42
N PRO A 466 35.18 -23.58 7.70
CA PRO A 466 34.62 -22.21 7.71
C PRO A 466 34.06 -21.82 9.09
N HIS A 467 33.79 -22.80 9.95
CA HIS A 467 33.13 -22.60 11.24
C HIS A 467 34.05 -21.91 12.27
N GLU A 468 35.36 -22.09 12.15
CA GLU A 468 36.38 -21.49 13.02
C GLU A 468 36.84 -20.10 12.57
N GLN A 469 36.49 -19.68 11.34
CA GLN A 469 36.73 -18.32 10.84
C GLN A 469 35.62 -17.32 11.23
N GLN A 470 34.50 -17.78 11.81
CA GLN A 470 33.54 -16.86 12.41
C GLN A 470 34.15 -16.25 13.66
N VAL A 471 34.69 -15.03 13.52
CA VAL A 471 34.99 -14.16 14.66
C VAL A 471 33.69 -13.99 15.44
N PHE A 472 33.59 -14.69 16.57
CA PHE A 472 32.46 -14.58 17.49
C PHE A 472 32.51 -13.19 18.11
N SER A 473 31.89 -12.20 17.46
CA SER A 473 31.79 -10.84 17.99
C SER A 473 30.78 -10.83 19.14
N SER A 474 31.26 -10.99 20.36
CA SER A 474 30.46 -10.94 21.60
C SER A 474 29.94 -9.53 21.95
N LYS A 475 30.21 -8.52 21.11
CA LYS A 475 29.61 -7.19 21.26
C LYS A 475 28.19 -7.23 20.72
N THR A 476 27.21 -7.23 21.62
CA THR A 476 25.80 -7.04 21.31
C THR A 476 25.67 -5.74 20.50
N ASP A 477 25.39 -5.83 19.20
CA ASP A 477 25.31 -4.65 18.33
C ASP A 477 24.04 -3.84 18.67
N TRP A 478 24.19 -2.93 19.64
CA TRP A 478 23.14 -2.04 20.08
C TRP A 478 22.75 -1.02 19.01
N ARG A 479 23.62 -0.76 18.01
CA ARG A 479 23.36 0.24 16.96
C ARG A 479 22.27 -0.23 16.00
N ILE A 480 22.38 -1.47 15.52
CA ILE A 480 21.34 -2.10 14.67
C ILE A 480 19.99 -2.12 15.40
N ARG A 481 20.00 -2.42 16.69
CA ARG A 481 18.77 -2.42 17.50
C ARG A 481 18.20 -1.03 17.72
N ALA A 482 19.05 -0.01 17.94
CA ALA A 482 18.60 1.37 18.07
C ALA A 482 17.93 1.89 16.78
N ILE A 483 18.47 1.54 15.61
CA ILE A 483 17.85 1.88 14.31
C ILE A 483 16.51 1.17 14.17
N SER A 484 16.45 -0.13 14.49
CA SER A 484 15.20 -0.89 14.44
C SER A 484 14.13 -0.35 15.40
N ALA A 485 14.53 0.08 16.60
CA ALA A 485 13.61 0.64 17.60
C ALA A 485 12.95 1.95 17.13
N ALA A 486 13.61 2.75 16.28
CA ALA A 486 13.01 3.96 15.69
C ALA A 486 11.75 3.66 14.84
N SER A 487 11.63 2.43 14.32
CA SER A 487 10.49 1.99 13.50
C SER A 487 9.31 1.43 14.32
N LEU A 488 9.41 1.33 15.65
CA LEU A 488 8.37 0.76 16.52
C LEU A 488 7.01 1.47 16.41
N HIS A 489 7.02 2.76 16.06
CA HIS A 489 5.80 3.53 15.86
C HIS A 489 4.87 2.93 14.78
N LEU A 490 5.43 2.25 13.76
CA LEU A 490 4.67 1.60 12.69
C LEU A 490 3.78 0.47 13.21
N ARG A 491 4.22 -0.25 14.26
CA ARG A 491 3.47 -1.36 14.85
C ARG A 491 2.23 -0.90 15.61
N THR A 492 2.18 0.38 16.00
CA THR A 492 1.03 0.97 16.69
C THR A 492 -0.23 1.10 15.81
N HIS A 493 -0.10 0.91 14.49
CA HIS A 493 -1.23 0.89 13.56
C HIS A 493 -2.02 -0.43 13.63
N HIS A 494 -1.36 -1.53 13.98
CA HIS A 494 -1.95 -2.87 14.04
C HIS A 494 -1.82 -3.41 15.46
N ILE A 495 -2.85 -3.15 16.27
CA ILE A 495 -2.90 -3.59 17.66
C ILE A 495 -4.01 -4.63 17.80
N TYR A 496 -3.63 -5.82 18.24
CA TYR A 496 -4.53 -6.92 18.57
C TYR A 496 -4.70 -7.01 20.08
N VAL A 497 -5.94 -7.17 20.54
CA VAL A 497 -6.25 -7.40 21.95
C VAL A 497 -6.81 -8.80 22.07
N ASN A 498 -6.10 -9.66 22.80
CA ASN A 498 -6.49 -11.03 23.08
C ASN A 498 -7.27 -11.03 24.40
N SER A 499 -8.59 -10.87 24.29
CA SER A 499 -9.53 -10.95 25.41
C SER A 499 -10.34 -12.25 25.35
N ASP A 500 -10.58 -12.86 26.50
CA ASP A 500 -11.51 -13.99 26.64
C ASP A 500 -12.97 -13.51 26.62
N ASP A 501 -13.92 -14.45 26.54
CA ASP A 501 -15.37 -14.12 26.56
C ASP A 501 -15.78 -13.36 27.84
N ILE A 502 -16.76 -12.46 27.70
CA ILE A 502 -17.19 -11.55 28.78
C ILE A 502 -17.72 -12.38 29.96
N LYS A 503 -17.04 -12.28 31.11
CA LYS A 503 -17.51 -12.85 32.39
C LYS A 503 -18.20 -11.76 33.20
N GLU A 504 -19.44 -11.99 33.63
CA GLU A 504 -20.26 -11.02 34.40
C GLU A 504 -19.67 -10.66 35.79
N SER A 505 -18.71 -11.43 36.30
CA SER A 505 -18.15 -11.29 37.65
C SER A 505 -16.71 -10.76 37.72
N GLY A 506 -16.13 -10.29 36.61
CA GLY A 506 -14.74 -9.82 36.53
C GLY A 506 -14.58 -8.33 36.24
N TYR A 507 -13.46 -7.73 36.67
CA TYR A 507 -13.12 -6.36 36.30
C TYR A 507 -12.76 -6.24 34.81
N THR A 508 -13.18 -5.15 34.17
CA THR A 508 -12.77 -4.78 32.82
C THR A 508 -11.75 -3.66 32.88
N TYR A 509 -10.56 -3.88 32.30
CA TYR A 509 -9.46 -2.90 32.31
C TYR A 509 -9.47 -2.06 31.04
N VAL A 510 -9.46 -0.74 31.17
CA VAL A 510 -9.47 0.18 30.02
C VAL A 510 -8.13 0.90 29.94
N LEU A 511 -7.37 0.64 28.88
CA LEU A 511 -6.07 1.22 28.62
C LEU A 511 -6.15 2.34 27.57
N PRO A 512 -5.76 3.59 27.89
CA PRO A 512 -5.67 4.67 26.93
C PRO A 512 -4.67 4.38 25.80
N LYS A 513 -5.07 4.62 24.54
CA LYS A 513 -4.16 4.41 23.40
C LYS A 513 -2.96 5.33 23.41
N ASN A 514 -3.06 6.53 23.99
CA ASN A 514 -1.91 7.44 24.07
C ASN A 514 -0.78 6.86 24.94
N LEU A 515 -1.15 6.25 26.08
CA LEU A 515 -0.21 5.55 26.96
C LEU A 515 0.42 4.36 26.25
N LEU A 516 -0.41 3.50 25.66
CA LEU A 516 0.07 2.31 24.94
C LEU A 516 1.02 2.66 23.78
N LYS A 517 0.64 3.63 22.94
CA LYS A 517 1.48 4.07 21.80
C LYS A 517 2.84 4.54 22.27
N LYS A 518 2.89 5.39 23.31
CA LYS A 518 4.15 5.91 23.83
C LYS A 518 4.97 4.80 24.51
N PHE A 519 4.34 3.89 25.25
CA PHE A 519 4.99 2.71 25.84
C PHE A 519 5.68 1.84 24.79
N ILE A 520 5.00 1.56 23.67
CA ILE A 520 5.58 0.82 22.54
C ILE A 520 6.76 1.60 21.93
N CYS A 521 6.60 2.90 21.66
CA CYS A 521 7.66 3.69 21.03
C CYS A 521 8.94 3.85 21.88
N VAL A 522 8.85 3.76 23.21
CA VAL A 522 10.03 3.89 24.09
C VAL A 522 10.73 2.56 24.38
N SER A 523 10.19 1.45 23.88
CA SER A 523 10.68 0.10 24.17
C SER A 523 11.84 -0.35 23.25
N ASP A 524 12.35 -1.56 23.50
CA ASP A 524 13.25 -2.29 22.60
C ASP A 524 12.55 -3.54 22.05
N LEU A 525 12.90 -3.94 20.83
CA LEU A 525 12.30 -5.12 20.18
C LEU A 525 12.66 -6.43 20.87
N ARG A 526 13.75 -6.45 21.64
CA ARG A 526 14.38 -7.68 22.12
C ARG A 526 14.49 -7.73 23.64
N THR A 527 14.85 -6.61 24.26
CA THR A 527 14.95 -6.45 25.71
C THR A 527 13.61 -5.96 26.27
N GLN A 528 13.08 -6.68 27.25
CA GLN A 528 11.81 -6.34 27.89
C GLN A 528 11.92 -5.06 28.72
N ILE A 529 10.85 -4.28 28.74
CA ILE A 529 10.67 -3.12 29.63
C ILE A 529 9.32 -3.23 30.33
N ALA A 530 9.19 -2.65 31.52
CA ALA A 530 7.98 -2.69 32.32
C ALA A 530 7.59 -1.30 32.87
N ALA A 531 6.30 -1.12 33.15
CA ALA A 531 5.77 0.05 33.84
C ALA A 531 4.63 -0.37 34.79
N TYR A 532 4.52 0.31 35.93
CA TYR A 532 3.38 0.14 36.84
C TYR A 532 2.16 0.91 36.34
N LEU A 533 0.97 0.37 36.58
CA LEU A 533 -0.31 0.90 36.16
C LEU A 533 -1.07 1.42 37.39
N TYR A 534 -1.52 2.67 37.31
CA TYR A 534 -2.37 3.29 38.32
C TYR A 534 -3.62 3.84 37.65
N GLY A 535 -4.74 3.81 38.35
CA GLY A 535 -5.99 4.30 37.81
C GLY A 535 -7.10 4.36 38.84
N VAL A 536 -8.33 4.40 38.34
CA VAL A 536 -9.53 4.54 39.17
C VAL A 536 -10.71 3.92 38.46
N SER A 537 -11.69 3.46 39.22
CA SER A 537 -13.00 3.11 38.66
C SER A 537 -13.82 4.36 38.36
N PRO A 538 -14.50 4.44 37.21
CA PRO A 538 -15.40 5.55 36.92
C PRO A 538 -16.56 5.55 37.95
N PRO A 539 -17.10 6.73 38.31
CA PRO A 539 -18.15 6.83 39.31
C PRO A 539 -19.43 6.07 38.92
N ASP A 540 -19.62 5.83 37.63
CA ASP A 540 -20.79 5.15 37.07
C ASP A 540 -20.67 3.62 37.13
N ASN A 541 -19.46 3.05 37.26
CA ASN A 541 -19.26 1.61 37.25
C ASN A 541 -17.97 1.16 37.96
N GLU A 542 -18.13 0.56 39.14
CA GLU A 542 -17.02 0.04 39.95
C GLU A 542 -16.33 -1.19 39.34
N GLN A 543 -16.99 -1.93 38.44
CA GLN A 543 -16.39 -3.09 37.76
C GLN A 543 -15.46 -2.72 36.61
N VAL A 544 -15.39 -1.43 36.24
CA VAL A 544 -14.45 -0.94 35.23
C VAL A 544 -13.25 -0.31 35.93
N LYS A 545 -12.05 -0.59 35.44
CA LYS A 545 -10.79 -0.03 35.94
C LYS A 545 -10.12 0.76 34.82
N GLU A 546 -10.15 2.09 34.91
CA GLU A 546 -9.56 2.97 33.90
C GLU A 546 -8.12 3.32 34.27
N VAL A 547 -7.17 2.93 33.43
CA VAL A 547 -5.75 3.25 33.65
C VAL A 547 -5.51 4.74 33.38
N ARG A 548 -5.17 5.51 34.41
CA ARG A 548 -4.92 6.95 34.32
C ARG A 548 -3.43 7.29 34.24
N ALA A 549 -2.56 6.47 34.82
CA ALA A 549 -1.14 6.70 34.83
C ALA A 549 -0.31 5.44 34.54
N MET A 550 0.78 5.62 33.78
CA MET A 550 1.87 4.64 33.64
C MET A 550 3.13 5.18 34.30
N VAL A 551 3.66 4.43 35.26
CA VAL A 551 4.82 4.84 36.04
C VAL A 551 6.03 4.01 35.64
N PHE A 552 7.03 4.68 35.07
CA PHE A 552 8.34 4.11 34.81
C PHE A 552 9.20 4.22 36.06
N VAL A 553 9.80 3.09 36.43
CA VAL A 553 10.75 2.99 37.54
C VAL A 553 12.13 2.63 36.99
N PRO A 554 13.22 2.88 37.75
CA PRO A 554 14.53 2.33 37.42
C PRO A 554 14.41 0.84 37.13
N GLN A 555 14.98 0.34 36.04
CA GLN A 555 14.82 -1.07 35.67
C GLN A 555 15.96 -1.59 34.81
N VAL A 556 16.19 -2.90 34.91
CA VAL A 556 17.10 -3.66 34.04
C VAL A 556 16.32 -4.79 33.40
N GLY A 557 16.25 -4.78 32.07
CA GLY A 557 15.55 -5.76 31.25
C GLY A 557 16.47 -6.82 30.68
N SER A 558 15.93 -8.03 30.52
CA SER A 558 16.52 -9.11 29.74
C SER A 558 15.58 -9.52 28.62
N HIS A 559 15.88 -10.62 27.93
CA HIS A 559 14.99 -11.20 26.91
C HIS A 559 13.76 -11.89 27.51
N GLN A 560 13.86 -12.30 28.78
CA GLN A 560 12.89 -13.18 29.43
C GLN A 560 12.16 -12.50 30.59
N SER A 561 12.81 -11.57 31.30
CA SER A 561 12.25 -10.86 32.45
C SER A 561 12.80 -9.45 32.59
N VAL A 562 12.13 -8.66 33.45
CA VAL A 562 12.55 -7.33 33.88
C VAL A 562 12.79 -7.35 35.39
N SER A 563 13.90 -6.75 35.82
CA SER A 563 14.23 -6.51 37.22
C SER A 563 13.82 -5.08 37.60
N LEU A 564 13.00 -4.97 38.64
CA LEU A 564 12.49 -3.70 39.19
C LEU A 564 12.95 -3.55 40.65
N PRO A 565 13.13 -2.31 41.15
CA PRO A 565 13.31 -2.01 42.56
C PRO A 565 12.11 -2.48 43.40
N GLN A 566 12.38 -2.83 44.65
CA GLN A 566 11.35 -3.24 45.61
C GLN A 566 10.48 -2.07 46.08
N ALA A 567 11.03 -0.85 46.10
CA ALA A 567 10.26 0.34 46.43
C ALA A 567 9.19 0.58 45.36
N LEU A 568 7.92 0.65 45.76
CA LEU A 568 6.83 1.01 44.86
C LEU A 568 6.80 2.52 44.58
N PRO A 569 6.16 2.93 43.47
CA PRO A 569 5.91 4.33 43.18
C PRO A 569 5.13 5.07 44.28
N GLU A 570 5.72 6.12 44.86
CA GLU A 570 5.05 7.04 45.76
C GLU A 570 5.15 8.47 45.23
N HIS A 571 4.00 9.14 45.07
CA HIS A 571 3.94 10.55 44.67
C HIS A 571 2.55 11.14 44.96
N THR A 572 2.45 12.46 45.18
CA THR A 572 1.18 13.16 45.48
C THR A 572 0.10 12.91 44.42
N TYR A 573 0.44 12.98 43.12
CA TYR A 573 -0.48 12.66 42.01
C TYR A 573 -0.95 11.20 41.93
N LEU A 574 -0.32 10.27 42.66
CA LEU A 574 -0.75 8.87 42.74
C LEU A 574 -1.63 8.61 43.98
N ALA A 575 -1.73 9.55 44.91
CA ALA A 575 -2.43 9.34 46.18
C ALA A 575 -3.92 9.04 46.00
N ASP A 576 -4.55 9.64 44.98
CA ASP A 576 -5.96 9.45 44.65
C ASP A 576 -6.20 8.29 43.67
N LEU A 577 -5.15 7.56 43.27
CA LEU A 577 -5.21 6.45 42.31
C LEU A 577 -4.89 5.12 42.98
N GLU A 578 -5.58 4.06 42.56
CA GLU A 578 -5.30 2.71 43.01
C GLU A 578 -4.28 2.01 42.09
N PRO A 579 -3.41 1.14 42.63
CA PRO A 579 -2.52 0.32 41.82
C PRO A 579 -3.32 -0.75 41.07
N ILE A 580 -3.37 -0.65 39.73
CA ILE A 580 -4.07 -1.58 38.86
C ILE A 580 -3.17 -2.75 38.43
N GLY A 581 -1.85 -2.63 38.55
CA GLY A 581 -0.91 -3.71 38.23
C GLY A 581 0.30 -3.24 37.44
N TRP A 582 0.74 -4.02 36.46
CA TRP A 582 1.91 -3.68 35.65
C TRP A 582 1.78 -4.19 34.21
N ILE A 583 2.45 -3.49 33.29
CA ILE A 583 2.57 -3.84 31.89
C ILE A 583 4.04 -4.08 31.55
N HIS A 584 4.34 -5.07 30.71
CA HIS A 584 5.68 -5.25 30.15
C HIS A 584 5.67 -5.68 28.68
N THR A 585 6.76 -5.39 27.98
CA THR A 585 6.97 -5.86 26.60
C THR A 585 7.53 -7.27 26.58
N GLN A 586 7.22 -8.03 25.52
CA GLN A 586 7.86 -9.31 25.24
C GLN A 586 8.23 -9.42 23.74
N PRO A 587 9.41 -9.97 23.42
CA PRO A 587 9.91 -10.02 22.04
C PRO A 587 9.13 -11.00 21.16
N ASN A 588 8.53 -12.03 21.75
CA ASN A 588 7.74 -13.03 21.06
C ASN A 588 6.36 -13.14 21.72
N GLU A 589 5.35 -13.52 20.95
CA GLU A 589 4.03 -13.85 21.48
C GLU A 589 4.03 -15.27 22.04
N ASN A 590 3.73 -15.40 23.33
CA ASN A 590 3.54 -16.68 24.00
C ASN A 590 2.05 -16.92 24.22
N PRO A 591 1.54 -18.15 24.02
CA PRO A 591 0.13 -18.48 24.25
C PRO A 591 -0.24 -18.49 25.73
N GLN A 592 0.77 -18.52 26.61
CA GLN A 592 0.66 -18.65 28.05
C GLN A 592 1.44 -17.52 28.72
N LEU A 593 1.00 -17.11 29.92
CA LEU A 593 1.79 -16.20 30.77
C LEU A 593 3.15 -16.85 31.09
N SER A 594 4.22 -16.07 31.26
CA SER A 594 5.51 -16.68 31.60
C SER A 594 5.57 -17.04 33.09
N PRO A 595 6.27 -18.12 33.48
CA PRO A 595 6.46 -18.44 34.90
C PRO A 595 7.18 -17.33 35.68
N GLN A 596 8.05 -16.57 34.99
CA GLN A 596 8.76 -15.43 35.55
C GLN A 596 7.78 -14.29 35.91
N ASP A 597 6.77 -14.04 35.07
CA ASP A 597 5.74 -13.02 35.35
C ASP A 597 4.86 -13.40 36.53
N VAL A 598 4.48 -14.69 36.64
CA VAL A 598 3.73 -15.21 37.80
C VAL A 598 4.52 -15.04 39.10
N THR A 599 5.82 -15.38 39.06
CA THR A 599 6.71 -15.24 40.22
C THR A 599 6.91 -13.77 40.60
N ALA A 600 7.15 -12.89 39.61
CA ALA A 600 7.33 -11.46 39.83
C ALA A 600 6.08 -10.80 40.40
N HIS A 601 4.90 -11.09 39.85
CA HIS A 601 3.64 -10.53 40.32
C HIS A 601 3.27 -11.04 41.72
N ALA A 602 3.46 -12.33 42.00
CA ALA A 602 3.25 -12.89 43.35
C ALA A 602 4.19 -12.26 44.39
N LYS A 603 5.45 -11.99 44.02
CA LYS A 603 6.41 -11.31 44.89
C LYS A 603 5.96 -9.87 45.20
N ILE A 604 5.52 -9.11 44.18
CA ILE A 604 5.03 -7.74 44.36
C ILE A 604 3.81 -7.71 45.29
N LEU A 605 2.84 -8.62 45.09
CA LEU A 605 1.65 -8.76 45.93
C LEU A 605 1.99 -9.13 47.38
N ASN A 606 2.95 -10.02 47.59
CA ASN A 606 3.33 -10.46 48.94
C ASN A 606 4.11 -9.38 49.71
N GLU A 607 4.93 -8.58 49.02
CA GLU A 607 5.73 -7.51 49.63
C GLU A 607 4.89 -6.25 49.90
N ASN A 608 3.79 -6.02 49.16
CA ASN A 608 3.04 -4.77 49.21
C ASN A 608 1.54 -4.97 49.48
N LYS A 609 1.09 -4.54 50.67
CA LYS A 609 -0.33 -4.64 51.08
C LYS A 609 -1.26 -3.66 50.36
N ALA A 610 -0.72 -2.67 49.65
CA ALA A 610 -1.51 -1.71 48.88
C ALA A 610 -2.11 -2.32 47.60
N TRP A 611 -1.53 -3.41 47.11
CA TRP A 611 -2.00 -4.12 45.93
C TRP A 611 -3.07 -5.13 46.32
N ASP A 612 -4.26 -5.00 45.73
CA ASP A 612 -5.32 -5.97 45.90
C ASP A 612 -5.27 -7.03 44.79
N ALA A 613 -5.08 -8.29 45.19
CA ALA A 613 -5.00 -9.42 44.28
C ALA A 613 -6.26 -9.60 43.41
N ALA A 614 -7.41 -9.07 43.83
CA ALA A 614 -8.64 -9.17 43.04
C ALA A 614 -8.69 -8.16 41.87
N SER A 615 -8.07 -6.99 42.02
CA SER A 615 -8.10 -5.88 41.06
C SER A 615 -6.79 -5.67 40.30
N THR A 616 -5.69 -6.30 40.72
CA THR A 616 -4.40 -6.15 40.01
C THR A 616 -4.26 -7.09 38.81
N VAL A 617 -3.66 -6.59 37.73
CA VAL A 617 -3.48 -7.30 36.46
C VAL A 617 -2.03 -7.26 35.96
N ILE A 618 -1.67 -8.27 35.15
CA ILE A 618 -0.42 -8.33 34.38
C ILE A 618 -0.79 -8.16 32.91
N ILE A 619 -0.28 -7.11 32.26
CA ILE A 619 -0.50 -6.88 30.84
C ILE A 619 0.78 -7.22 30.08
N THR A 620 0.71 -8.15 29.14
CA THR A 620 1.82 -8.46 28.24
C THR A 620 1.61 -7.77 26.91
N CYS A 621 2.66 -7.11 26.39
CA CYS A 621 2.68 -6.47 25.08
C CYS A 621 3.70 -7.17 24.17
N SER A 622 3.22 -8.09 23.34
CA SER A 622 4.05 -8.86 22.41
C SER A 622 4.32 -8.13 21.11
N PHE A 623 5.56 -8.14 20.66
CA PHE A 623 5.94 -7.65 19.35
C PHE A 623 5.87 -8.74 18.28
N THR A 624 4.87 -8.64 17.40
CA THR A 624 4.72 -9.49 16.22
C THR A 624 5.14 -8.72 14.96
N PRO A 625 5.59 -9.37 13.87
CA PRO A 625 6.06 -8.65 12.68
C PRO A 625 5.00 -7.68 12.14
N GLY A 626 5.26 -6.37 12.25
CA GLY A 626 4.35 -5.30 11.81
C GLY A 626 3.17 -4.97 12.73
N SER A 627 3.05 -5.61 13.90
CA SER A 627 1.93 -5.41 14.84
C SER A 627 2.32 -5.60 16.30
N CYS A 628 1.40 -5.28 17.21
CA CYS A 628 1.50 -5.60 18.63
C CYS A 628 0.29 -6.40 19.09
N SER A 629 0.50 -7.40 19.95
CA SER A 629 -0.57 -8.18 20.59
C SER A 629 -0.55 -7.89 22.09
N LEU A 630 -1.71 -7.61 22.67
CA LEU A 630 -1.87 -7.39 24.10
C LEU A 630 -2.75 -8.45 24.73
N THR A 631 -2.29 -8.99 25.85
CA THR A 631 -3.09 -9.90 26.68
C THR A 631 -3.02 -9.46 28.14
N ALA A 632 -4.15 -9.49 28.82
CA ALA A 632 -4.26 -9.16 30.23
C ALA A 632 -4.54 -10.44 31.05
N TYR A 633 -3.80 -10.61 32.14
CA TYR A 633 -3.85 -11.79 32.99
C TYR A 633 -4.01 -11.41 34.46
N LYS A 634 -4.77 -12.21 35.20
CA LYS A 634 -4.89 -12.14 36.66
C LYS A 634 -4.41 -13.44 37.27
N LEU A 635 -3.74 -13.38 38.42
CA LEU A 635 -3.34 -14.59 39.13
C LEU A 635 -4.51 -15.22 39.87
N THR A 636 -4.60 -16.55 39.79
CA THR A 636 -5.50 -17.32 40.65
C THR A 636 -4.87 -17.49 42.04
N PRO A 637 -5.65 -17.81 43.08
CA PRO A 637 -5.11 -18.09 44.41
C PRO A 637 -4.03 -19.19 44.41
N GLN A 638 -4.18 -20.19 43.54
CA GLN A 638 -3.17 -21.26 43.34
C GLN A 638 -1.88 -20.70 42.73
N GLY A 639 -1.99 -19.85 41.71
CA GLY A 639 -0.83 -19.21 41.09
C GLY A 639 -0.09 -18.27 42.03
N TYR A 640 -0.80 -17.55 42.91
CA TYR A 640 -0.19 -16.72 43.94
C TYR A 640 0.63 -17.55 44.94
N GLN A 641 0.07 -18.66 45.43
CA GLN A 641 0.82 -19.54 46.34
C GLN A 641 2.03 -20.17 45.67
N TRP A 642 1.88 -20.64 44.43
CA TRP A 642 2.99 -21.20 43.66
C TRP A 642 4.09 -20.16 43.42
N GLY A 643 3.74 -18.97 42.92
CA GLY A 643 4.69 -17.90 42.61
C GLY A 643 5.43 -17.40 43.85
N LYS A 644 4.78 -17.38 45.02
CA LYS A 644 5.43 -17.06 46.30
C LYS A 644 6.46 -18.11 46.73
N SER A 645 6.20 -19.38 46.44
CA SER A 645 7.09 -20.50 46.81
C SER A 645 8.22 -20.74 45.81
N ASN A 646 8.04 -20.29 44.56
CA ASN A 646 8.98 -20.55 43.49
C ASN A 646 10.31 -19.79 43.71
N LYS A 647 11.42 -20.53 43.59
CA LYS A 647 12.79 -19.98 43.62
C LYS A 647 13.57 -20.27 42.33
N ASP A 648 12.99 -21.06 41.42
CA ASP A 648 13.62 -21.41 40.16
C ASP A 648 13.34 -20.33 39.11
N THR A 649 14.42 -19.79 38.53
CA THR A 649 14.39 -18.77 37.49
C THR A 649 14.49 -19.36 36.07
N GLY A 650 14.54 -20.68 35.94
CA GLY A 650 14.58 -21.38 34.67
C GLY A 650 13.29 -21.19 33.83
N PRO A 651 13.33 -21.54 32.53
CA PRO A 651 12.20 -21.34 31.63
C PRO A 651 11.01 -22.27 31.92
N ASN A 652 11.24 -23.45 32.52
CA ASN A 652 10.22 -24.43 32.88
C ASN A 652 10.37 -24.86 34.35
N PRO A 653 9.98 -24.00 35.31
CA PRO A 653 10.08 -24.32 36.72
C PRO A 653 9.08 -25.42 37.12
N GLN A 654 9.48 -26.26 38.07
CA GLN A 654 8.68 -27.40 38.51
C GLN A 654 7.32 -26.97 39.08
N GLY A 655 6.26 -27.64 38.64
CA GLY A 655 4.90 -27.41 39.14
C GLY A 655 4.17 -26.21 38.51
N TYR A 656 4.76 -25.54 37.50
CA TYR A 656 4.07 -24.50 36.75
C TYR A 656 2.89 -25.08 35.93
N LEU A 657 1.70 -24.50 36.07
CA LEU A 657 0.49 -24.91 35.38
C LEU A 657 -0.27 -23.72 34.80
N PRO A 658 -0.93 -23.85 33.63
CA PRO A 658 -1.78 -22.80 33.08
C PRO A 658 -2.96 -22.37 33.96
N THR A 659 -3.35 -23.17 34.96
CA THR A 659 -4.40 -22.83 35.95
C THR A 659 -3.97 -21.77 36.97
N HIS A 660 -2.68 -21.39 36.98
CA HIS A 660 -2.14 -20.38 37.88
C HIS A 660 -2.57 -18.94 37.52
N TYR A 661 -3.12 -18.73 36.33
CA TYR A 661 -3.61 -17.44 35.89
C TYR A 661 -4.91 -17.61 35.10
N GLU A 662 -5.64 -16.53 34.99
CA GLU A 662 -6.81 -16.42 34.12
C GLU A 662 -6.66 -15.20 33.21
N LYS A 663 -7.15 -15.30 31.97
CA LYS A 663 -7.25 -14.14 31.09
C LYS A 663 -8.40 -13.25 31.55
N VAL A 664 -8.19 -11.95 31.51
CA VAL A 664 -9.18 -10.95 31.89
C VAL A 664 -9.45 -9.98 30.74
N GLN A 665 -10.59 -9.31 30.83
CA GLN A 665 -11.04 -8.42 29.78
C GLN A 665 -10.24 -7.11 29.79
N MET A 666 -9.73 -6.73 28.62
CA MET A 666 -9.05 -5.45 28.41
C MET A 666 -9.62 -4.76 27.18
N LEU A 667 -9.79 -3.44 27.26
CA LEU A 667 -10.23 -2.57 26.17
C LEU A 667 -9.24 -1.44 25.93
N LEU A 668 -9.18 -0.97 24.69
CA LEU A 668 -8.41 0.22 24.32
C LEU A 668 -9.36 1.39 24.09
N SER A 669 -9.07 2.53 24.72
CA SER A 669 -9.90 3.74 24.61
C SER A 669 -9.15 4.92 24.03
N ASP A 670 -9.84 5.69 23.18
CA ASP A 670 -9.41 7.00 22.69
C ASP A 670 -10.20 8.15 23.36
N VAL A 671 -11.12 7.84 24.29
CA VAL A 671 -12.03 8.82 24.91
C VAL A 671 -11.33 9.67 25.95
N PHE A 672 -10.37 9.09 26.66
CA PHE A 672 -9.59 9.78 27.68
C PHE A 672 -8.08 9.54 27.48
N VAL A 673 -7.30 10.44 28.05
CA VAL A 673 -5.83 10.41 27.99
C VAL A 673 -5.26 10.14 29.38
N GLY A 674 -4.28 9.25 29.43
CA GLY A 674 -3.48 9.05 30.64
C GLY A 674 -2.18 9.85 30.62
N PHE A 675 -1.49 9.91 31.76
CA PHE A 675 -0.20 10.57 31.91
C PHE A 675 0.92 9.60 32.32
N PHE A 676 2.17 10.05 32.19
CA PHE A 676 3.34 9.28 32.60
C PHE A 676 4.01 9.89 33.82
N MET A 677 4.62 9.02 34.63
CA MET A 677 5.57 9.41 35.66
C MET A 677 6.88 8.69 35.43
N VAL A 678 7.97 9.40 35.66
CA VAL A 678 9.34 8.91 35.42
C VAL A 678 10.20 9.21 36.64
N PRO A 679 11.33 8.51 36.83
CA PRO A 679 12.26 8.81 37.90
C PRO A 679 12.79 10.24 37.76
N GLU A 680 13.05 10.90 38.89
CA GLU A 680 13.72 12.20 38.92
C GLU A 680 15.05 12.13 38.14
N GLY A 681 15.28 13.07 37.23
CA GLY A 681 16.39 13.02 36.27
C GLY A 681 16.12 12.21 34.98
N GLY A 682 14.93 11.61 34.85
CA GLY A 682 14.45 10.95 33.62
C GLY A 682 15.06 9.58 33.32
N LEU A 683 15.95 9.08 34.19
CA LEU A 683 16.71 7.85 33.97
C LEU A 683 15.96 6.63 34.51
N TRP A 684 15.22 5.94 33.63
CA TRP A 684 14.51 4.70 33.99
C TRP A 684 15.23 3.46 33.47
N ASN A 685 15.94 3.52 32.33
CA ASN A 685 16.62 2.36 31.75
C ASN A 685 18.07 2.25 32.23
N TYR A 686 18.39 1.18 32.97
CA TYR A 686 19.73 0.91 33.48
C TYR A 686 20.48 -0.19 32.70
N ASN A 687 19.99 -0.61 31.53
CA ASN A 687 20.62 -1.71 30.77
C ASN A 687 22.06 -1.43 30.32
N PHE A 688 22.42 -0.16 30.07
CA PHE A 688 23.81 0.24 29.78
C PHE A 688 24.59 0.68 31.02
N MET A 689 23.95 0.63 32.19
CA MET A 689 24.48 1.08 33.48
C MET A 689 24.14 0.07 34.58
N GLY A 690 24.15 -1.23 34.26
CA GLY A 690 23.59 -2.28 35.12
C GLY A 690 24.21 -2.32 36.53
N VAL A 691 25.48 -1.95 36.66
CA VAL A 691 26.19 -1.86 37.97
C VAL A 691 25.57 -0.81 38.90
N LYS A 692 24.89 0.21 38.37
CA LYS A 692 24.21 1.25 39.17
C LYS A 692 22.80 0.85 39.61
N HIS A 693 22.26 -0.25 39.09
CA HIS A 693 20.93 -0.73 39.47
C HIS A 693 21.03 -1.69 40.65
N SER A 694 20.19 -1.47 41.66
CA SER A 694 20.06 -2.38 42.80
C SER A 694 18.58 -2.61 43.12
N PRO A 695 18.13 -3.83 43.42
CA PRO A 695 16.74 -4.08 43.84
C PRO A 695 16.32 -3.28 45.08
N SER A 696 17.26 -2.90 45.95
CA SER A 696 16.99 -2.11 47.16
C SER A 696 17.10 -0.59 46.96
N MET A 697 17.28 -0.12 45.72
CA MET A 697 17.43 1.31 45.46
C MET A 697 16.13 2.07 45.71
N ARG A 698 16.26 3.31 46.17
CA ARG A 698 15.15 4.27 46.28
C ARG A 698 15.20 5.27 45.13
N TYR A 699 14.04 5.77 44.75
CA TYR A 699 13.89 6.73 43.67
C TYR A 699 12.72 7.69 43.99
N ASN A 700 12.83 8.90 43.50
CA ASN A 700 11.73 9.87 43.48
C ASN A 700 11.12 9.91 42.08
N LEU A 701 9.86 10.33 42.00
CA LEU A 701 9.12 10.42 40.75
C LEU A 701 8.77 11.87 40.42
N VAL A 702 8.73 12.17 39.12
CA VAL A 702 8.25 13.44 38.59
C VAL A 702 7.30 13.18 37.43
N LEU A 703 6.37 14.13 37.20
CA LEU A 703 5.50 14.08 36.03
C LEU A 703 6.33 14.37 34.78
N GLY A 704 6.36 13.42 33.84
CA GLY A 704 7.21 13.54 32.67
C GLY A 704 7.02 12.40 31.69
N THR A 705 7.41 12.62 30.44
CA THR A 705 7.32 11.58 29.40
C THR A 705 8.55 10.67 29.41
N PRO A 706 8.40 9.34 29.34
CA PRO A 706 9.53 8.43 29.28
C PRO A 706 10.37 8.69 28.04
N LYS A 707 11.69 8.71 28.24
CA LYS A 707 12.68 8.76 27.16
C LYS A 707 12.80 7.38 26.51
N GLU A 708 13.17 7.36 25.24
CA GLU A 708 13.34 6.11 24.47
C GLU A 708 14.44 5.22 25.06
N PHE A 709 14.35 3.91 24.86
CA PHE A 709 15.30 2.93 25.39
C PHE A 709 16.76 3.30 25.11
N TYR A 710 17.06 3.76 23.89
CA TYR A 710 18.40 4.14 23.44
C TYR A 710 18.72 5.65 23.55
N HIS A 711 17.94 6.41 24.31
CA HIS A 711 18.19 7.84 24.54
C HIS A 711 19.58 8.08 25.15
N GLU A 712 20.19 9.23 24.86
CA GLU A 712 21.56 9.57 25.26
C GLU A 712 21.79 9.45 26.78
N GLN A 713 20.82 9.88 27.57
CA GLN A 713 20.83 9.80 29.03
C GLN A 713 20.96 8.36 29.55
N HIS A 714 20.42 7.36 28.85
CA HIS A 714 20.50 5.96 29.28
C HIS A 714 21.86 5.32 28.98
N ARG A 715 22.71 5.97 28.19
CA ARG A 715 23.95 5.38 27.67
C ARG A 715 25.19 6.31 27.76
N PRO A 716 25.42 7.00 28.89
CA PRO A 716 26.45 8.04 29.00
C PRO A 716 27.87 7.51 28.74
N SER A 717 28.16 6.24 29.07
CA SER A 717 29.45 5.61 28.82
C SER A 717 29.86 5.64 27.35
N HIS A 718 28.92 5.48 26.42
CA HIS A 718 29.22 5.55 24.98
C HIS A 718 29.64 6.95 24.55
N TYR A 719 29.07 8.00 25.15
CA TYR A 719 29.41 9.39 24.83
C TYR A 719 30.70 9.82 25.50
N LEU A 720 30.94 9.39 26.74
CA LEU A 720 32.18 9.68 27.47
C LEU A 720 33.42 9.09 26.79
N GLN A 721 33.29 7.94 26.12
CA GLN A 721 34.35 7.35 25.30
C GLN A 721 34.77 8.24 24.12
N PHE A 722 33.85 9.01 23.53
CA PHE A 722 34.19 9.95 22.45
C PHE A 722 35.00 11.14 22.97
N THR A 723 34.65 11.71 24.12
CA THR A 723 35.45 12.76 24.77
C THR A 723 36.87 12.32 25.12
N GLN A 724 37.05 11.04 25.52
CA GLN A 724 38.38 10.47 25.78
C GLN A 724 39.19 10.27 24.49
N MET A 725 38.52 10.01 23.37
CA MET A 725 39.17 9.98 22.05
C MET A 725 39.56 11.36 21.56
N GLU A 726 38.72 12.39 21.76
CA GLU A 726 39.03 13.79 21.43
C GLU A 726 40.23 14.31 22.23
N THR A 727 40.29 14.05 23.54
CA THR A 727 41.46 14.42 24.37
C THR A 727 42.74 13.65 23.97
N ALA A 728 42.62 12.45 23.39
CA ALA A 728 43.77 11.74 22.81
C ALA A 728 44.20 12.28 21.44
N THR A 729 43.34 13.05 20.75
CA THR A 729 43.63 13.68 19.45
C THR A 729 44.09 15.13 19.55
N GLU A 730 43.99 15.78 20.72
CA GLU A 730 44.50 17.14 20.95
C GLU A 730 46.01 17.31 20.73
N THR A 731 46.78 16.22 20.62
CA THR A 731 48.20 16.27 20.23
C THR A 731 48.46 16.27 18.71
N ALA A 732 47.43 16.16 17.86
CA ALA A 732 47.60 15.97 16.40
C ALA A 732 46.83 16.96 15.51
N GLY A 733 46.34 18.09 16.04
CA GLY A 733 45.58 19.05 15.24
C GLY A 733 45.53 20.45 15.83
N ALA A 734 46.70 21.03 16.15
CA ALA A 734 46.80 22.48 16.24
C ALA A 734 46.62 23.07 14.82
N ASP A 735 45.76 24.07 14.70
CA ASP A 735 45.40 24.82 13.48
C ASP A 735 44.34 24.18 12.57
N ARG A 736 43.08 24.22 13.02
CA ARG A 736 41.96 24.48 12.10
C ARG A 736 41.44 25.89 12.36
N GLU A 737 41.77 26.81 11.45
CA GLU A 737 41.11 28.11 11.38
C GLU A 737 39.62 27.91 11.06
N ASP A 738 38.76 28.35 11.97
CA ASP A 738 37.32 28.50 11.73
C ASP A 738 37.07 29.91 11.21
N LEU A 739 36.94 30.03 9.89
CA LEU A 739 36.63 31.29 9.20
C LEU A 739 35.13 31.64 9.23
N PHE A 740 34.30 30.90 9.98
CA PHE A 740 32.85 31.09 10.07
C PHE A 740 32.31 31.16 11.51
N ALA A 741 33.12 31.70 12.44
CA ALA A 741 32.63 32.20 13.73
C ALA A 741 32.21 33.67 13.66
#